data_AF-A0A4V3JL47-F1
#
_entry.id   AF-A0A4V3JL47-F1
#
_cell.length_a   1.000
_cell.length_b   1.000
_cell.length_c   1.000
_cell.angle_alpha   90.00
_cell.angle_beta   90.00
_cell.angle_gamma   90.00
#
_symmetry.space_group_name_H-M   'P 1'
#
loop_
_entity.id
_entity.type
_entity.pdbx_description
1 polymer ?
#
loop_
_entity_poly.entity_id
_entity_poly.type
_entity_poly.pdbx_seq_one_letter_code
_entity_poly.pdbx_strand_id
1 'polypeptide(L)'
;MRKLLLFFFLLVSTQVFPLDFPNFSLGEENAKEEFKRGLTYKNLREYSAAKERFQKAVNLKKDFHLARLELANNYYLLGEWEEALDELEILASKAKNDLLIVNKIEALRLAIAGGVTDKEKVYFKTIEGDSIRGYRFRNPVDITFDEDGNFYVAGFDTSNIIKFNAQGNPLSNWRGGITRKLDRPVSLAYHNQKIYVADFARDEVLLFDLSGSFISSFGGSGKGQGQFRGPSSIYIDSNGNIFVADSGNARIQKFNSNGKFLLEFQGSGNSKLGNPSGITIYDGKIYVVDKDNIRVLVFDGDGNTLNIIQKPEWKKPRSIRILDNQIFLTDELTGIWTYSLLHGEWKQLSKFRDKKGVYRVLFRPFATNMDSTGSLYFVDFGKHRIDIFSQKNNLLSNLDLKIESIDTSGFPDIHIYTRVRNRAGKEIVGIDRLSFRIFENDNMTPLFSLANKNKLNDKLSVAMVYENSEGLKKGKLALEDGLFPFFRSLHDNDKIALYRAGKDSNLILPETVSLRDILAKIRDSVPEEKYNFGKASIAALQKLSLETGPKALVYLASGESREDSFLQYQKSRIVAFAKAHSIPIYVLTVNPNMTLEDSWSDMTGPTNGRYIVLDGEGEERELYKKLKSHIDYRYILSYKTDTNPELINRYIKLAIGVEHRGVKGRDEGGYFVPEPR
;
A
#
# COMPACT_ATOMS: atom_id res chain seq x y z
N MET A 1 -11.62 -10.99 -54.26
CA MET A 1 -12.43 -11.81 -53.33
C MET A 1 -11.58 -12.22 -52.13
N ARG A 2 -11.68 -11.49 -51.00
CA ARG A 2 -11.08 -11.88 -49.72
C ARG A 2 -12.21 -11.80 -48.69
N LYS A 3 -12.57 -12.95 -48.11
CA LYS A 3 -13.62 -13.10 -47.10
C LYS A 3 -13.20 -12.38 -45.82
N LEU A 4 -13.99 -11.40 -45.42
CA LEU A 4 -13.94 -10.74 -44.12
C LEU A 4 -14.66 -11.66 -43.12
N LEU A 5 -13.94 -12.34 -42.23
CA LEU A 5 -14.56 -13.01 -41.08
C LEU A 5 -14.81 -11.95 -40.00
N LEU A 6 -16.05 -11.49 -39.88
CA LEU A 6 -16.54 -10.83 -38.67
C LEU A 6 -16.76 -11.91 -37.61
N PHE A 7 -15.96 -11.90 -36.54
CA PHE A 7 -16.29 -12.62 -35.32
C PHE A 7 -17.37 -11.84 -34.57
N PHE A 8 -18.61 -12.29 -34.67
CA PHE A 8 -19.65 -11.96 -33.70
C PHE A 8 -19.31 -12.66 -32.38
N PHE A 9 -18.86 -11.91 -31.38
CA PHE A 9 -18.87 -12.40 -30.00
C PHE A 9 -20.32 -12.42 -29.53
N LEU A 10 -20.92 -13.61 -29.50
CA LEU A 10 -22.16 -13.85 -28.78
C LEU A 10 -21.89 -13.58 -27.29
N LEU A 11 -22.41 -12.47 -26.78
CA LEU A 11 -22.63 -12.28 -25.34
C LEU A 11 -23.63 -13.37 -24.92
N VAL A 12 -23.14 -14.46 -24.34
CA VAL A 12 -23.99 -15.36 -23.58
C VAL A 12 -24.45 -14.56 -22.37
N SER A 13 -25.64 -13.96 -22.47
CA SER A 13 -26.35 -13.42 -21.33
C SER A 13 -26.73 -14.60 -20.44
N THR A 14 -25.89 -14.93 -19.46
CA THR A 14 -26.39 -15.59 -18.26
C THR A 14 -27.42 -14.62 -17.67
N GLN A 15 -28.68 -15.00 -17.62
CA GLN A 15 -29.70 -14.23 -16.92
C GLN A 15 -29.27 -14.13 -15.45
N VAL A 16 -28.62 -13.02 -15.12
CA VAL A 16 -28.41 -12.55 -13.76
C VAL A 16 -29.77 -11.99 -13.37
N PHE A 17 -30.43 -12.55 -12.36
CA PHE A 17 -31.55 -11.84 -11.74
C PHE A 17 -30.99 -10.49 -11.27
N PRO A 18 -31.43 -9.35 -11.81
CA PRO A 18 -30.98 -8.09 -11.27
C PRO A 18 -31.44 -8.02 -9.81
N LEU A 19 -30.61 -7.45 -8.93
CA LEU A 19 -31.01 -6.97 -7.62
C LEU A 19 -32.04 -5.83 -7.80
N ASP A 20 -33.23 -6.16 -8.26
CA ASP A 20 -34.31 -5.20 -8.45
C ASP A 20 -34.86 -4.78 -7.09
N PHE A 21 -35.17 -3.50 -6.96
CA PHE A 21 -35.81 -2.97 -5.77
C PHE A 21 -37.20 -3.62 -5.63
N PRO A 22 -37.50 -4.31 -4.52
CA PRO A 22 -38.72 -5.10 -4.42
C PRO A 22 -39.95 -4.20 -4.30
N ASN A 23 -41.11 -4.73 -4.69
CA ASN A 23 -42.39 -4.13 -4.32
C ASN A 23 -42.65 -4.38 -2.82
N PHE A 24 -43.20 -3.37 -2.15
CA PHE A 24 -43.56 -3.45 -0.72
C PHE A 24 -45.08 -3.53 -0.61
N SER A 25 -45.57 -4.46 0.21
CA SER A 25 -46.96 -4.42 0.64
C SER A 25 -47.18 -3.29 1.66
N LEU A 26 -48.44 -2.91 1.92
CA LEU A 26 -48.79 -1.84 2.86
C LEU A 26 -48.18 -2.06 4.27
N GLY A 27 -47.98 -3.31 4.69
CA GLY A 27 -47.36 -3.67 5.97
C GLY A 27 -45.82 -3.71 5.95
N GLU A 28 -45.21 -3.68 4.78
CA GLU A 28 -43.76 -3.77 4.58
C GLU A 28 -43.10 -2.43 4.23
N GLU A 29 -43.87 -1.35 4.01
CA GLU A 29 -43.34 0.00 3.72
C GLU A 29 -42.35 0.49 4.78
N ASN A 30 -42.52 0.09 6.05
CA ASN A 30 -41.56 0.40 7.11
C ASN A 30 -40.17 -0.22 6.85
N ALA A 31 -40.08 -1.36 6.15
CA ALA A 31 -38.80 -1.97 5.78
C ALA A 31 -38.05 -1.10 4.75
N LYS A 32 -38.78 -0.48 3.82
CA LYS A 32 -38.23 0.47 2.85
C LYS A 32 -37.66 1.71 3.53
N GLU A 33 -38.39 2.28 4.49
CA GLU A 33 -37.94 3.47 5.23
C GLU A 33 -36.70 3.17 6.09
N GLU A 34 -36.66 2.03 6.78
CA GLU A 34 -35.46 1.63 7.53
C GLU A 34 -34.28 1.33 6.59
N PHE A 35 -34.50 0.73 5.42
CA PHE A 35 -33.44 0.55 4.42
C PHE A 35 -32.89 1.89 3.88
N LYS A 36 -33.78 2.85 3.57
CA LYS A 36 -33.39 4.21 3.17
C LYS A 36 -32.53 4.88 4.23
N ARG A 37 -32.95 4.84 5.51
CA ARG A 37 -32.17 5.38 6.64
C ARG A 37 -30.81 4.68 6.77
N GLY A 38 -30.77 3.36 6.59
CA GLY A 38 -29.54 2.59 6.59
C GLY A 38 -28.55 3.07 5.53
N LEU A 39 -29.01 3.29 4.29
CA LEU A 39 -28.17 3.86 3.24
C LEU A 39 -27.69 5.27 3.58
N THR A 40 -28.55 6.13 4.14
CA THR A 40 -28.15 7.47 4.59
C THR A 40 -27.01 7.41 5.60
N TYR A 41 -27.13 6.59 6.66
CA TYR A 41 -26.08 6.43 7.65
C TYR A 41 -24.80 5.82 7.05
N LYS A 42 -24.91 4.81 6.18
CA LYS A 42 -23.76 4.21 5.48
C LYS A 42 -23.03 5.27 4.64
N ASN A 43 -23.77 6.13 3.95
CA ASN A 43 -23.19 7.18 3.10
C ASN A 43 -22.50 8.28 3.92
N LEU A 44 -22.97 8.52 5.15
CA LEU A 44 -22.27 9.32 6.17
C LEU A 44 -21.11 8.56 6.86
N ARG A 45 -20.88 7.30 6.48
CA ARG A 45 -19.88 6.37 7.07
C ARG A 45 -20.15 6.03 8.54
N GLU A 46 -21.39 6.22 8.99
CA GLU A 46 -21.89 5.82 10.31
C GLU A 46 -22.33 4.36 10.31
N TYR A 47 -21.41 3.44 10.04
CA TYR A 47 -21.71 2.03 9.76
C TYR A 47 -22.44 1.31 10.90
N SER A 48 -22.22 1.71 12.16
CA SER A 48 -22.93 1.12 13.30
C SER A 48 -24.42 1.49 13.31
N ALA A 49 -24.75 2.76 13.04
CA ALA A 49 -26.15 3.19 12.90
C ALA A 49 -26.78 2.55 11.66
N ALA A 50 -26.05 2.48 10.54
CA ALA A 50 -26.49 1.84 9.32
C ALA A 50 -26.84 0.35 9.53
N LYS A 51 -25.97 -0.40 10.23
CA LYS A 51 -26.20 -1.80 10.60
C LYS A 51 -27.54 -2.00 11.30
N GLU A 52 -27.83 -1.20 12.33
CA GLU A 52 -29.10 -1.32 13.08
C GLU A 52 -30.33 -1.14 12.18
N ARG A 53 -30.25 -0.18 11.24
CA ARG A 53 -31.33 0.10 10.28
C ARG A 53 -31.50 -1.03 9.28
N PHE A 54 -30.42 -1.57 8.74
CA PHE A 54 -30.49 -2.71 7.84
C PHE A 54 -31.02 -3.97 8.54
N GLN A 55 -30.62 -4.22 9.78
CA GLN A 55 -31.16 -5.33 10.56
C GLN A 55 -32.68 -5.20 10.76
N LYS A 56 -33.18 -3.99 11.07
CA LYS A 56 -34.62 -3.72 11.16
C LYS A 56 -35.33 -3.95 9.83
N ALA A 57 -34.78 -3.46 8.72
CA ALA A 57 -35.34 -3.67 7.39
C ALA A 57 -35.45 -5.17 7.03
N VAL A 58 -34.39 -5.95 7.31
CA VAL A 58 -34.34 -7.40 7.08
C VAL A 58 -35.32 -8.15 7.99
N ASN A 59 -35.51 -7.70 9.24
CA ASN A 59 -36.47 -8.30 10.17
C ASN A 59 -37.92 -8.05 9.75
N LEU A 60 -38.22 -6.85 9.25
CA LEU A 60 -39.54 -6.49 8.73
C LEU A 60 -39.85 -7.21 7.41
N LYS A 61 -38.84 -7.41 6.55
CA LYS A 61 -38.97 -8.12 5.27
C LYS A 61 -37.83 -9.11 5.05
N LYS A 62 -38.05 -10.39 5.39
CA LYS A 62 -37.01 -11.45 5.42
C LYS A 62 -36.39 -11.77 4.05
N ASP A 63 -37.13 -11.53 2.97
CA ASP A 63 -36.73 -11.74 1.57
C ASP A 63 -36.16 -10.48 0.91
N PHE A 64 -35.95 -9.39 1.67
CA PHE A 64 -35.38 -8.15 1.14
C PHE A 64 -33.88 -8.31 0.84
N HIS A 65 -33.58 -8.80 -0.36
CA HIS A 65 -32.25 -9.18 -0.82
C HIS A 65 -31.22 -8.03 -0.72
N LEU A 66 -31.59 -6.82 -1.19
CA LEU A 66 -30.75 -5.62 -1.11
C LEU A 66 -30.41 -5.22 0.34
N ALA A 67 -31.39 -5.21 1.24
CA ALA A 67 -31.16 -4.86 2.64
C ALA A 67 -30.22 -5.85 3.33
N ARG A 68 -30.33 -7.14 3.00
CA ARG A 68 -29.44 -8.18 3.53
C ARG A 68 -28.02 -8.10 2.95
N LEU A 69 -27.87 -7.80 1.66
CA LEU A 69 -26.56 -7.55 1.07
C LEU A 69 -25.88 -6.34 1.72
N GLU A 70 -26.62 -5.25 1.94
CA GLU A 70 -26.10 -4.06 2.62
C GLU A 70 -25.78 -4.31 4.09
N LEU A 71 -26.57 -5.13 4.78
CA LEU A 71 -26.28 -5.59 6.13
C LEU A 71 -24.94 -6.36 6.19
N ALA A 72 -24.75 -7.34 5.30
CA ALA A 72 -23.50 -8.09 5.20
C ALA A 72 -22.29 -7.18 4.89
N ASN A 73 -22.48 -6.21 3.98
CA ASN A 73 -21.46 -5.22 3.67
C ASN A 73 -21.09 -4.35 4.90
N ASN A 74 -22.07 -3.99 5.73
CA ASN A 74 -21.82 -3.20 6.95
C ASN A 74 -21.16 -4.02 8.06
N TYR A 75 -21.56 -5.27 8.26
CA TYR A 75 -20.86 -6.20 9.15
C TYR A 75 -19.36 -6.29 8.78
N TYR A 76 -19.05 -6.45 7.49
CA TYR A 76 -17.68 -6.46 6.99
C TYR A 76 -16.92 -5.16 7.34
N LEU A 77 -17.52 -4.00 7.10
CA LEU A 77 -16.92 -2.69 7.37
C LEU A 77 -16.71 -2.42 8.87
N LEU A 78 -17.45 -3.11 9.74
CA LEU A 78 -17.31 -3.04 11.20
C LEU A 78 -16.34 -4.07 11.78
N GLY A 79 -15.72 -4.90 10.94
CA GLY A 79 -14.87 -6.02 11.39
C GLY A 79 -15.65 -7.20 11.98
N GLU A 80 -16.96 -7.23 11.81
CA GLU A 80 -17.88 -8.31 12.21
C GLU A 80 -17.95 -9.34 11.06
N TRP A 81 -16.81 -9.98 10.78
CA TRP A 81 -16.62 -10.78 9.56
C TRP A 81 -17.38 -12.11 9.55
N GLU A 82 -17.62 -12.73 10.71
CA GLU A 82 -18.41 -13.95 10.81
C GLU A 82 -19.89 -13.65 10.53
N GLU A 83 -20.42 -12.58 11.11
CA GLU A 83 -21.80 -12.13 10.87
C GLU A 83 -22.01 -11.69 9.40
N ALA A 84 -21.01 -11.08 8.79
CA ALA A 84 -21.03 -10.78 7.36
C ALA A 84 -21.09 -12.05 6.50
N LEU A 85 -20.36 -13.10 6.89
CA LEU A 85 -20.35 -14.38 6.18
C LEU A 85 -21.70 -15.08 6.29
N ASP A 86 -22.29 -15.12 7.47
CA ASP A 86 -23.61 -15.71 7.71
C ASP A 86 -24.68 -15.08 6.81
N GLU A 87 -24.72 -13.75 6.73
CA GLU A 87 -25.68 -13.04 5.89
C GLU A 87 -25.47 -13.32 4.40
N LEU A 88 -24.23 -13.45 3.94
CA LEU A 88 -23.91 -13.84 2.55
C LEU A 88 -24.30 -15.29 2.26
N GLU A 89 -24.09 -16.22 3.19
CA GLU A 89 -24.48 -17.62 3.02
C GLU A 89 -26.01 -17.78 2.94
N ILE A 90 -26.76 -17.00 3.71
CA ILE A 90 -28.22 -16.91 3.59
C ILE A 90 -28.60 -16.43 2.18
N LEU A 91 -27.91 -15.42 1.63
CA LEU A 91 -28.15 -14.93 0.27
C LEU A 91 -27.85 -16.00 -0.79
N ALA A 92 -26.70 -16.67 -0.67
CA ALA A 92 -26.27 -17.72 -1.60
C ALA A 92 -27.21 -18.93 -1.61
N SER A 93 -27.84 -19.26 -0.47
CA SER A 93 -28.82 -20.34 -0.38
C SER A 93 -30.08 -20.10 -1.23
N LYS A 94 -30.45 -18.82 -1.42
CA LYS A 94 -31.65 -18.38 -2.15
C LYS A 94 -31.36 -18.04 -3.61
N ALA A 95 -30.22 -17.43 -3.89
CA ALA A 95 -29.78 -17.03 -5.22
C ALA A 95 -28.60 -17.92 -5.68
N LYS A 96 -28.88 -19.20 -5.92
CA LYS A 96 -27.86 -20.16 -6.39
C LYS A 96 -27.22 -19.63 -7.67
N ASN A 97 -25.88 -19.54 -7.67
CA ASN A 97 -25.03 -19.05 -8.76
C ASN A 97 -24.94 -17.53 -8.93
N ASP A 98 -25.34 -16.73 -7.94
CA ASP A 98 -24.92 -15.31 -7.93
C ASP A 98 -23.40 -15.22 -7.72
N LEU A 99 -22.70 -14.95 -8.82
CA LEU A 99 -21.24 -14.90 -8.85
C LEU A 99 -20.67 -13.81 -7.94
N LEU A 100 -21.40 -12.71 -7.71
CA LEU A 100 -20.96 -11.64 -6.82
C LEU A 100 -20.95 -12.13 -5.37
N ILE A 101 -22.04 -12.77 -4.95
CA ILE A 101 -22.18 -13.29 -3.58
C ILE A 101 -21.16 -14.40 -3.32
N VAL A 102 -20.99 -15.33 -4.27
CA VAL A 102 -19.99 -16.41 -4.16
C VAL A 102 -18.58 -15.85 -4.00
N ASN A 103 -18.19 -14.85 -4.81
CA ASN A 103 -16.88 -14.21 -4.70
C ASN A 103 -16.68 -13.52 -3.33
N LYS A 104 -17.71 -12.84 -2.81
CA LYS A 104 -17.65 -12.21 -1.49
C LYS A 104 -17.46 -13.24 -0.36
N ILE A 105 -18.18 -14.38 -0.43
CA ILE A 105 -18.03 -15.49 0.53
C ILE A 105 -16.61 -16.05 0.50
N GLU A 106 -16.09 -16.34 -0.69
CA GLU A 106 -14.73 -16.88 -0.83
C GLU A 106 -13.66 -15.93 -0.31
N ALA A 107 -13.77 -14.64 -0.63
CA ALA A 107 -12.84 -13.62 -0.15
C ALA A 107 -12.88 -13.49 1.38
N LEU A 108 -14.08 -13.51 1.97
CA LEU A 108 -14.27 -13.36 3.40
C LEU A 108 -13.80 -14.58 4.20
N ARG A 109 -14.13 -15.80 3.74
CA ARG A 109 -13.62 -17.05 4.35
C ARG A 109 -12.10 -17.09 4.37
N LEU A 110 -11.47 -16.65 3.29
CA LEU A 110 -10.02 -16.56 3.20
C LEU A 110 -9.46 -15.51 4.17
N ALA A 111 -10.11 -14.35 4.30
CA ALA A 111 -9.70 -13.31 5.24
C ALA A 111 -9.79 -13.79 6.71
N ILE A 112 -10.87 -14.50 7.06
CA ILE A 112 -11.08 -15.13 8.38
C ILE A 112 -10.01 -16.20 8.64
N ALA A 113 -9.66 -17.00 7.62
CA ALA A 113 -8.62 -18.03 7.72
C ALA A 113 -7.17 -17.48 7.77
N GLY A 114 -6.98 -16.16 7.85
CA GLY A 114 -5.65 -15.53 7.93
C GLY A 114 -5.01 -15.16 6.59
N GLY A 115 -5.76 -15.27 5.48
CA GLY A 115 -5.33 -14.87 4.14
C GLY A 115 -4.67 -15.97 3.31
N VAL A 116 -4.04 -15.58 2.21
CA VAL A 116 -3.37 -16.50 1.28
C VAL A 116 -1.99 -16.90 1.83
N THR A 117 -1.74 -18.20 1.95
CA THR A 117 -0.42 -18.76 2.31
C THR A 117 0.46 -19.05 1.09
N ASP A 118 -0.13 -19.19 -0.10
CA ASP A 118 0.59 -19.50 -1.33
C ASP A 118 1.40 -18.29 -1.83
N LYS A 119 2.73 -18.43 -1.75
CA LYS A 119 3.72 -17.43 -2.19
C LYS A 119 4.29 -17.76 -3.58
N GLU A 120 3.79 -18.77 -4.29
CA GLU A 120 4.32 -19.14 -5.60
C GLU A 120 4.15 -17.99 -6.60
N LYS A 121 5.29 -17.48 -7.10
CA LYS A 121 5.34 -16.47 -8.16
C LYS A 121 5.47 -17.14 -9.51
N VAL A 122 4.52 -16.87 -10.39
CA VAL A 122 4.45 -17.42 -11.75
C VAL A 122 4.65 -16.31 -12.77
N TYR A 123 5.17 -16.68 -13.94
CA TYR A 123 5.37 -15.75 -15.04
C TYR A 123 4.03 -15.10 -15.47
N PHE A 124 4.01 -13.77 -15.56
CA PHE A 124 2.85 -12.99 -15.96
C PHE A 124 2.98 -12.46 -17.39
N LYS A 125 4.01 -11.65 -17.65
CA LYS A 125 4.18 -10.92 -18.92
C LYS A 125 5.63 -10.49 -19.09
N THR A 126 6.05 -10.33 -20.34
CA THR A 126 7.28 -9.65 -20.72
C THR A 126 6.96 -8.31 -21.38
N ILE A 127 7.72 -7.27 -21.02
CA ILE A 127 7.73 -5.98 -21.71
C ILE A 127 9.00 -5.95 -22.57
N GLU A 128 8.82 -6.12 -23.89
CA GLU A 128 9.91 -6.11 -24.87
C GLU A 128 10.23 -4.65 -25.26
N GLY A 129 11.43 -4.17 -24.91
CA GLY A 129 11.79 -2.75 -25.05
C GLY A 129 11.86 -2.24 -26.49
N ASP A 130 12.24 -3.10 -27.45
CA ASP A 130 12.31 -2.75 -28.86
C ASP A 130 10.94 -2.62 -29.55
N SER A 131 9.89 -3.22 -28.98
CA SER A 131 8.57 -3.33 -29.59
C SER A 131 7.65 -2.13 -29.34
N ILE A 132 8.05 -1.18 -28.48
CA ILE A 132 7.18 -0.11 -28.00
C ILE A 132 7.45 1.19 -28.78
N ARG A 133 6.66 1.44 -29.83
CA ARG A 133 6.80 2.64 -30.67
C ARG A 133 6.70 3.91 -29.82
N GLY A 134 7.68 4.81 -29.95
CA GLY A 134 7.75 6.07 -29.18
C GLY A 134 8.32 5.94 -27.76
N TYR A 135 8.35 4.73 -27.20
CA TYR A 135 8.79 4.42 -25.83
C TYR A 135 9.84 3.32 -25.79
N ARG A 136 10.62 3.20 -26.87
CA ARG A 136 11.67 2.20 -26.98
C ARG A 136 12.73 2.42 -25.92
N PHE A 137 13.13 1.34 -25.26
CA PHE A 137 14.28 1.28 -24.38
C PHE A 137 15.16 0.09 -24.77
N ARG A 138 16.47 0.26 -24.70
CA ARG A 138 17.44 -0.83 -24.90
C ARG A 138 18.35 -0.95 -23.72
N ASN A 139 18.79 -2.19 -23.49
CA ASN A 139 19.74 -2.51 -22.43
C ASN A 139 19.28 -1.92 -21.09
N PRO A 140 18.08 -2.29 -20.62
CA PRO A 140 17.56 -1.71 -19.40
C PRO A 140 18.46 -2.12 -18.24
N VAL A 141 18.66 -1.19 -17.31
CA VAL A 141 19.65 -1.34 -16.22
C VAL A 141 19.02 -1.40 -14.84
N ASP A 142 17.90 -0.70 -14.65
CA ASP A 142 17.23 -0.60 -13.36
C ASP A 142 15.74 -0.26 -13.55
N ILE A 143 14.98 -0.53 -12.49
CA ILE A 143 13.54 -0.26 -12.42
C ILE A 143 13.17 0.21 -11.01
N THR A 144 12.31 1.23 -10.91
CA THR A 144 11.77 1.72 -9.62
C THR A 144 10.27 2.03 -9.73
N PHE A 145 9.60 2.19 -8.60
CA PHE A 145 8.14 2.37 -8.50
C PHE A 145 7.81 3.63 -7.70
N ASP A 146 6.75 4.34 -8.09
CA ASP A 146 6.15 5.38 -7.24
C ASP A 146 4.98 4.85 -6.40
N GLU A 147 4.45 5.69 -5.52
CA GLU A 147 3.33 5.39 -4.63
C GLU A 147 2.00 5.14 -5.34
N ASP A 148 1.92 5.52 -6.62
CA ASP A 148 0.79 5.24 -7.50
C ASP A 148 0.98 3.95 -8.29
N GLY A 149 2.04 3.19 -8.04
CA GLY A 149 2.31 1.94 -8.75
C GLY A 149 2.74 2.14 -10.20
N ASN A 150 3.00 3.38 -10.65
CA ASN A 150 3.72 3.58 -11.89
C ASN A 150 5.16 3.09 -11.69
N PHE A 151 5.79 2.66 -12.77
CA PHE A 151 7.17 2.23 -12.73
C PHE A 151 8.01 2.87 -13.82
N TYR A 152 9.29 3.01 -13.52
CA TYR A 152 10.26 3.77 -14.31
C TYR A 152 11.39 2.84 -14.68
N VAL A 153 11.72 2.80 -15.97
CA VAL A 153 12.74 1.90 -16.53
C VAL A 153 13.83 2.74 -17.17
N ALA A 154 15.07 2.61 -16.70
CA ALA A 154 16.22 3.25 -17.34
C ALA A 154 16.76 2.38 -18.47
N GLY A 155 16.83 2.93 -19.67
CA GLY A 155 17.50 2.33 -20.83
C GLY A 155 18.88 2.93 -21.02
N PHE A 156 19.92 2.09 -20.95
CA PHE A 156 21.32 2.51 -21.06
C PHE A 156 21.64 3.00 -22.48
N ASP A 157 21.42 2.14 -23.48
CA ASP A 157 21.75 2.42 -24.88
C ASP A 157 20.86 3.51 -25.47
N THR A 158 19.61 3.58 -25.03
CA THR A 158 18.65 4.60 -25.47
C THR A 158 18.77 5.92 -24.71
N SER A 159 19.58 5.97 -23.64
CA SER A 159 19.77 7.12 -22.75
C SER A 159 18.45 7.79 -22.39
N ASN A 160 17.54 6.99 -21.83
CA ASN A 160 16.21 7.44 -21.48
C ASN A 160 15.64 6.73 -20.26
N ILE A 161 14.56 7.29 -19.73
CA ILE A 161 13.71 6.68 -18.72
C ILE A 161 12.30 6.58 -19.28
N ILE A 162 11.72 5.38 -19.29
CA ILE A 162 10.34 5.18 -19.68
C ILE A 162 9.49 5.03 -18.43
N LYS A 163 8.46 5.85 -18.28
CA LYS A 163 7.41 5.69 -17.26
C LYS A 163 6.30 4.81 -17.83
N PHE A 164 5.85 3.86 -17.03
CA PHE A 164 4.70 3.00 -17.30
C PHE A 164 3.67 3.14 -16.19
N ASN A 165 2.38 2.99 -16.52
CA ASN A 165 1.35 2.84 -15.51
C ASN A 165 1.42 1.45 -14.85
N ALA A 166 0.65 1.23 -13.79
CA ALA A 166 0.64 -0.04 -13.05
C ALA A 166 0.20 -1.25 -13.91
N GLN A 167 -0.48 -1.04 -15.04
CA GLN A 167 -0.87 -2.09 -16.00
C GLN A 167 0.26 -2.45 -16.98
N GLY A 168 1.34 -1.67 -17.02
CA GLY A 168 2.47 -1.84 -17.92
C GLY A 168 2.28 -1.16 -19.28
N ASN A 169 1.38 -0.18 -19.38
CA ASN A 169 1.26 0.68 -20.55
C ASN A 169 2.22 1.86 -20.43
N PRO A 170 2.99 2.21 -21.48
CA PRO A 170 3.91 3.34 -21.44
C PRO A 170 3.13 4.67 -21.36
N LEU A 171 3.62 5.60 -20.53
CA LEU A 171 3.04 6.92 -20.31
C LEU A 171 3.94 8.05 -20.85
N SER A 172 5.25 7.98 -20.60
CA SER A 172 6.20 9.04 -20.99
C SER A 172 7.60 8.47 -21.26
N ASN A 173 8.39 9.18 -22.06
CA ASN A 173 9.76 8.85 -22.43
C ASN A 173 10.67 10.05 -22.16
N TRP A 174 11.50 9.97 -21.14
CA TRP A 174 12.35 11.06 -20.67
C TRP A 174 13.78 10.90 -21.18
N ARG A 175 14.34 11.94 -21.78
CA ARG A 175 15.75 11.96 -22.25
C ARG A 175 16.64 12.93 -21.45
N GLY A 176 16.13 13.40 -20.31
CA GLY A 176 16.68 14.52 -19.55
C GLY A 176 16.02 15.86 -19.88
N GLY A 177 16.46 16.92 -19.21
CA GLY A 177 16.01 18.29 -19.47
C GLY A 177 16.66 18.91 -20.71
N ILE A 178 16.17 20.08 -21.14
CA ILE A 178 16.71 20.83 -22.29
C ILE A 178 18.22 21.05 -22.13
N THR A 179 18.66 21.39 -20.91
CA THR A 179 20.06 21.71 -20.58
C THR A 179 20.85 20.54 -20.01
N ARG A 180 20.16 19.48 -19.54
CA ARG A 180 20.75 18.35 -18.81
C ARG A 180 20.19 17.04 -19.35
N LYS A 181 20.74 16.58 -20.47
CA LYS A 181 20.39 15.29 -21.10
C LYS A 181 20.99 14.11 -20.32
N LEU A 182 20.26 13.00 -20.32
CA LEU A 182 20.75 11.71 -19.82
C LEU A 182 21.85 11.18 -20.73
N ASP A 183 22.89 10.58 -20.16
CA ASP A 183 23.99 9.96 -20.89
C ASP A 183 24.46 8.68 -20.16
N ARG A 184 23.86 7.54 -20.52
CA ARG A 184 24.08 6.25 -19.84
C ARG A 184 23.62 6.23 -18.37
N PRO A 185 22.32 6.41 -18.09
CA PRO A 185 21.77 6.13 -16.76
C PRO A 185 22.03 4.67 -16.39
N VAL A 186 22.38 4.40 -15.13
CA VAL A 186 22.72 3.04 -14.64
C VAL A 186 21.90 2.56 -13.44
N SER A 187 21.32 3.48 -12.66
CA SER A 187 20.47 3.12 -11.51
C SER A 187 19.42 4.19 -11.22
N LEU A 188 18.28 3.75 -10.69
CA LEU A 188 17.11 4.56 -10.36
C LEU A 188 16.73 4.39 -8.88
N ALA A 189 16.32 5.48 -8.25
CA ALA A 189 15.66 5.45 -6.94
C ALA A 189 14.47 6.41 -6.91
N TYR A 190 13.36 5.97 -6.34
CA TYR A 190 12.20 6.82 -6.05
C TYR A 190 12.23 7.27 -4.59
N HIS A 191 12.04 8.57 -4.34
CA HIS A 191 11.85 9.10 -2.99
C HIS A 191 11.08 10.42 -3.04
N ASN A 192 10.03 10.57 -2.21
CA ASN A 192 9.23 11.79 -2.05
C ASN A 192 8.83 12.44 -3.40
N GLN A 193 8.13 11.69 -4.26
CA GLN A 193 7.69 12.15 -5.59
C GLN A 193 8.82 12.60 -6.53
N LYS A 194 10.05 12.11 -6.32
CA LYS A 194 11.19 12.36 -7.20
C LYS A 194 11.84 11.07 -7.66
N ILE A 195 12.36 11.08 -8.89
CA ILE A 195 13.19 10.02 -9.46
C ILE A 195 14.63 10.52 -9.47
N TYR A 196 15.50 9.80 -8.77
CA TYR A 196 16.94 10.01 -8.74
C TYR A 196 17.60 9.04 -9.71
N VAL A 197 18.54 9.55 -10.49
CA VAL A 197 19.18 8.82 -11.57
C VAL A 197 20.68 8.93 -11.40
N ALA A 198 21.35 7.82 -11.09
CA ALA A 198 22.80 7.75 -11.20
C ALA A 198 23.16 7.67 -12.69
N ASP A 199 23.81 8.71 -13.19
CA ASP A 199 24.19 8.84 -14.59
C ASP A 199 25.70 8.60 -14.73
N PHE A 200 26.05 7.49 -15.38
CA PHE A 200 27.41 6.96 -15.37
C PHE A 200 28.38 7.81 -16.19
N ALA A 201 27.96 8.34 -17.33
CA ALA A 201 28.87 9.13 -18.17
C ALA A 201 29.00 10.57 -17.67
N ARG A 202 27.99 11.09 -16.98
CA ARG A 202 28.01 12.45 -16.42
C ARG A 202 28.73 12.57 -15.09
N ASP A 203 29.03 11.46 -14.42
CA ASP A 203 29.52 11.46 -13.04
C ASP A 203 28.61 12.26 -12.09
N GLU A 204 27.29 12.17 -12.31
CA GLU A 204 26.28 12.98 -11.60
C GLU A 204 25.10 12.11 -11.16
N VAL A 205 24.42 12.57 -10.11
CA VAL A 205 23.05 12.14 -9.79
C VAL A 205 22.09 13.24 -10.23
N LEU A 206 21.15 12.89 -11.10
CA LEU A 206 20.13 13.78 -11.64
C LEU A 206 18.79 13.53 -10.95
N LEU A 207 18.05 14.59 -10.63
CA LEU A 207 16.73 14.52 -10.00
C LEU A 207 15.65 14.99 -10.97
N PHE A 208 14.58 14.21 -11.06
CA PHE A 208 13.40 14.51 -11.87
C PHE A 208 12.13 14.44 -11.03
N ASP A 209 11.13 15.24 -11.39
CA ASP A 209 9.77 15.03 -10.89
C ASP A 209 9.09 13.85 -11.62
N LEU A 210 7.88 13.48 -11.21
CA LEU A 210 7.13 12.37 -11.81
C LEU A 210 6.56 12.67 -13.22
N SER A 211 6.73 13.90 -13.71
CA SER A 211 6.44 14.28 -15.11
C SER A 211 7.65 14.12 -16.02
N GLY A 212 8.85 14.02 -15.44
CA GLY A 212 10.13 13.94 -16.14
C GLY A 212 10.84 15.28 -16.29
N SER A 213 10.37 16.32 -15.60
CA SER A 213 11.03 17.61 -15.58
C SER A 213 12.24 17.55 -14.66
N PHE A 214 13.38 18.02 -15.16
CA PHE A 214 14.61 18.11 -14.38
C PHE A 214 14.44 19.12 -13.23
N ILE A 215 14.81 18.70 -12.03
CA ILE A 215 14.74 19.52 -10.81
C ILE A 215 16.12 20.08 -10.49
N SER A 216 17.08 19.19 -10.25
CA SER A 216 18.44 19.53 -9.82
C SER A 216 19.39 18.35 -10.03
N SER A 217 20.67 18.58 -9.76
CA SER A 217 21.70 17.55 -9.80
C SER A 217 22.77 17.81 -8.77
N PHE A 218 23.48 16.77 -8.35
CA PHE A 218 24.69 16.87 -7.54
C PHE A 218 25.70 15.84 -8.01
N GLY A 219 26.97 16.00 -7.60
CA GLY A 219 28.08 15.24 -8.16
C GLY A 219 28.97 16.08 -9.07
N GLY A 220 29.73 15.38 -9.91
CA GLY A 220 30.68 15.93 -10.85
C GLY A 220 31.95 15.08 -10.89
N SER A 221 32.63 15.05 -12.03
CA SER A 221 33.83 14.24 -12.21
C SER A 221 34.94 14.59 -11.22
N GLY A 222 35.49 13.58 -10.55
CA GLY A 222 36.68 13.75 -9.70
C GLY A 222 36.82 12.70 -8.62
N LYS A 223 37.68 13.01 -7.64
CA LYS A 223 38.02 12.14 -6.49
C LYS A 223 37.74 12.79 -5.15
N GLY A 224 37.40 14.08 -5.14
CA GLY A 224 37.06 14.81 -3.92
C GLY A 224 35.73 14.35 -3.30
N GLN A 225 35.42 14.87 -2.12
CA GLN A 225 34.13 14.66 -1.48
C GLN A 225 32.99 15.19 -2.36
N GLY A 226 31.97 14.38 -2.57
CA GLY A 226 30.84 14.72 -3.42
C GLY A 226 31.13 14.73 -4.92
N GLN A 227 32.32 14.32 -5.36
CA GLN A 227 32.65 14.05 -6.76
C GLN A 227 32.60 12.55 -7.03
N PHE A 228 32.29 12.16 -8.26
CA PHE A 228 32.19 10.77 -8.68
C PHE A 228 33.11 10.46 -9.85
N ARG A 229 33.33 9.16 -10.05
CA ARG A 229 33.89 8.59 -11.27
C ARG A 229 33.13 7.31 -11.60
N GLY A 230 32.21 7.38 -12.55
CA GLY A 230 31.31 6.30 -12.93
C GLY A 230 30.43 5.83 -11.77
N PRO A 231 29.51 6.67 -11.26
CA PRO A 231 28.57 6.22 -10.25
C PRO A 231 27.74 5.06 -10.83
N SER A 232 27.70 3.93 -10.13
CA SER A 232 27.18 2.66 -10.68
C SER A 232 25.84 2.23 -10.06
N SER A 233 25.53 2.71 -8.86
CA SER A 233 24.32 2.38 -8.12
C SER A 233 23.93 3.51 -7.18
N ILE A 234 22.63 3.68 -6.97
CA ILE A 234 22.06 4.60 -5.99
C ILE A 234 21.05 3.84 -5.10
N TYR A 235 21.03 4.19 -3.82
CA TYR A 235 20.00 3.76 -2.87
C TYR A 235 19.62 4.95 -1.99
N ILE A 236 18.34 5.08 -1.65
CA ILE A 236 17.85 6.11 -0.74
C ILE A 236 17.15 5.42 0.42
N ASP A 237 17.60 5.71 1.64
CA ASP A 237 17.00 5.11 2.84
C ASP A 237 15.67 5.79 3.22
N SER A 238 15.01 5.24 4.24
CA SER A 238 13.77 5.79 4.77
C SER A 238 13.92 7.20 5.33
N ASN A 239 15.12 7.67 5.64
CA ASN A 239 15.37 9.01 6.18
C ASN A 239 15.73 10.02 5.07
N GLY A 240 15.81 9.54 3.82
CA GLY A 240 16.19 10.34 2.66
C GLY A 240 17.69 10.53 2.52
N ASN A 241 18.52 9.78 3.25
CA ASN A 241 19.96 9.74 2.96
C ASN A 241 20.19 8.98 1.66
N ILE A 242 21.09 9.51 0.84
CA ILE A 242 21.39 9.00 -0.49
C ILE A 242 22.76 8.33 -0.44
N PHE A 243 22.82 7.08 -0.85
CA PHE A 243 24.06 6.29 -0.94
C PHE A 243 24.38 6.04 -2.40
N VAL A 244 25.61 6.37 -2.80
CA VAL A 244 26.08 6.23 -4.19
C VAL A 244 27.31 5.34 -4.21
N ALA A 245 27.28 4.31 -5.08
CA ALA A 245 28.45 3.50 -5.40
C ALA A 245 29.30 4.24 -6.42
N ASP A 246 30.45 4.75 -5.99
CA ASP A 246 31.39 5.47 -6.82
C ASP A 246 32.44 4.50 -7.36
N SER A 247 32.06 3.78 -8.42
CA SER A 247 32.78 2.57 -8.85
C SER A 247 34.22 2.84 -9.30
N GLY A 248 34.47 3.93 -10.00
CA GLY A 248 35.80 4.31 -10.49
C GLY A 248 36.74 4.85 -9.41
N ASN A 249 36.21 5.18 -8.23
CA ASN A 249 36.99 5.55 -7.04
C ASN A 249 36.98 4.47 -5.95
N ALA A 250 36.33 3.33 -6.20
CA ALA A 250 36.25 2.18 -5.30
C ALA A 250 35.74 2.53 -3.88
N ARG A 251 34.71 3.38 -3.79
CA ARG A 251 34.13 3.83 -2.52
C ARG A 251 32.61 3.93 -2.57
N ILE A 252 32.01 4.02 -1.39
CA ILE A 252 30.62 4.45 -1.20
C ILE A 252 30.62 5.85 -0.64
N GLN A 253 29.73 6.70 -1.13
CA GLN A 253 29.50 8.03 -0.57
C GLN A 253 28.06 8.16 -0.09
N LYS A 254 27.87 8.78 1.08
CA LYS A 254 26.57 9.09 1.69
C LYS A 254 26.32 10.59 1.63
N PHE A 255 25.11 10.96 1.26
CA PHE A 255 24.64 12.33 1.16
C PHE A 255 23.33 12.49 1.95
N ASN A 256 23.01 13.71 2.34
CA ASN A 256 21.67 14.01 2.83
C ASN A 256 20.67 14.16 1.67
N SER A 257 19.40 14.38 2.00
CA SER A 257 18.31 14.56 1.03
C SER A 257 18.46 15.76 0.08
N ASN A 258 19.35 16.69 0.40
CA ASN A 258 19.68 17.85 -0.44
C ASN A 258 20.92 17.60 -1.32
N GLY A 259 21.51 16.40 -1.30
CA GLY A 259 22.72 16.08 -2.07
C GLY A 259 24.01 16.63 -1.46
N LYS A 260 23.99 17.07 -0.19
CA LYS A 260 25.22 17.47 0.53
C LYS A 260 25.93 16.23 1.04
N PHE A 261 27.23 16.13 0.77
CA PHE A 261 28.10 15.06 1.27
C PHE A 261 28.05 14.97 2.80
N LEU A 262 27.98 13.74 3.32
CA LEU A 262 28.02 13.43 4.74
C LEU A 262 29.27 12.63 5.11
N LEU A 263 29.49 11.49 4.45
CA LEU A 263 30.65 10.62 4.69
C LEU A 263 30.97 9.75 3.47
N GLU A 264 32.15 9.15 3.48
CA GLU A 264 32.56 8.12 2.53
C GLU A 264 33.29 6.97 3.21
N PHE A 265 33.21 5.78 2.62
CA PHE A 265 33.92 4.61 3.10
C PHE A 265 34.28 3.67 1.94
N GLN A 266 35.37 2.93 2.11
CA GLN A 266 35.87 1.98 1.12
C GLN A 266 36.21 0.61 1.72
N GLY A 267 35.95 0.40 3.02
CA GLY A 267 36.48 -0.72 3.79
C GLY A 267 37.99 -0.64 4.01
N SER A 268 38.55 -1.61 4.74
CA SER A 268 39.98 -1.64 5.11
C SER A 268 40.58 -3.03 4.92
N GLY A 269 41.90 -3.09 4.65
CA GLY A 269 42.62 -4.35 4.42
C GLY A 269 41.92 -5.25 3.39
N ASN A 270 41.63 -6.49 3.78
CA ASN A 270 40.93 -7.47 2.92
C ASN A 270 39.49 -7.08 2.58
N SER A 271 38.89 -6.11 3.28
CA SER A 271 37.55 -5.58 3.00
C SER A 271 37.55 -4.33 2.12
N LYS A 272 38.70 -3.95 1.52
CA LYS A 272 38.74 -2.82 0.59
C LYS A 272 37.91 -3.11 -0.67
N LEU A 273 37.04 -2.17 -1.04
CA LEU A 273 36.25 -2.23 -2.26
C LEU A 273 37.16 -2.15 -3.51
N GLY A 274 36.79 -2.90 -4.56
CA GLY A 274 37.40 -2.79 -5.88
C GLY A 274 36.50 -2.04 -6.86
N ASN A 275 35.28 -2.56 -7.04
CA ASN A 275 34.31 -2.02 -8.00
C ASN A 275 32.90 -2.16 -7.43
N PRO A 276 32.48 -1.25 -6.54
CA PRO A 276 31.13 -1.28 -5.99
C PRO A 276 30.11 -1.07 -7.11
N SER A 277 29.18 -2.01 -7.29
CA SER A 277 28.24 -2.01 -8.42
C SER A 277 26.76 -2.08 -8.04
N GLY A 278 26.45 -2.38 -6.78
CA GLY A 278 25.08 -2.49 -6.27
C GLY A 278 25.04 -2.20 -4.79
N ILE A 279 24.04 -1.45 -4.34
CA ILE A 279 23.82 -1.12 -2.92
C ILE A 279 22.37 -1.40 -2.53
N THR A 280 22.19 -1.98 -1.35
CA THR A 280 20.90 -1.97 -0.64
C THR A 280 21.14 -1.82 0.85
N ILE A 281 20.19 -1.20 1.55
CA ILE A 281 20.21 -1.12 3.01
C ILE A 281 19.04 -1.92 3.54
N TYR A 282 19.28 -2.66 4.62
CA TYR A 282 18.26 -3.41 5.33
C TYR A 282 18.68 -3.52 6.79
N ASP A 283 17.77 -3.20 7.71
CA ASP A 283 18.00 -3.34 9.15
C ASP A 283 19.30 -2.66 9.62
N GLY A 284 19.49 -1.40 9.22
CA GLY A 284 20.68 -0.59 9.54
C GLY A 284 21.98 -1.01 8.86
N LYS A 285 21.99 -2.13 8.12
CA LYS A 285 23.19 -2.68 7.46
C LYS A 285 23.22 -2.31 5.99
N ILE A 286 24.40 -1.93 5.51
CA ILE A 286 24.64 -1.54 4.12
C ILE A 286 25.28 -2.71 3.39
N TYR A 287 24.58 -3.29 2.41
CA TYR A 287 25.07 -4.38 1.58
C TYR A 287 25.56 -3.82 0.25
N VAL A 288 26.83 -4.07 -0.07
CA VAL A 288 27.50 -3.55 -1.26
C VAL A 288 28.04 -4.71 -2.08
N VAL A 289 27.61 -4.83 -3.32
CA VAL A 289 28.22 -5.74 -4.30
C VAL A 289 29.55 -5.17 -4.73
N ASP A 290 30.63 -5.92 -4.50
CA ASP A 290 31.97 -5.63 -4.98
C ASP A 290 32.28 -6.56 -6.16
N LYS A 291 32.14 -6.00 -7.37
CA LYS A 291 32.11 -6.77 -8.61
C LYS A 291 33.45 -7.40 -8.96
N ASP A 292 34.54 -6.67 -8.77
CA ASP A 292 35.88 -7.14 -9.15
C ASP A 292 36.39 -8.22 -8.19
N ASN A 293 35.98 -8.15 -6.92
CA ASN A 293 36.30 -9.15 -5.90
C ASN A 293 35.23 -10.27 -5.77
N ILE A 294 34.16 -10.24 -6.58
CA ILE A 294 33.09 -11.25 -6.65
C ILE A 294 32.52 -11.56 -5.26
N ARG A 295 32.05 -10.53 -4.54
CA ARG A 295 31.52 -10.66 -3.18
C ARG A 295 30.49 -9.60 -2.85
N VAL A 296 29.83 -9.75 -1.72
CA VAL A 296 29.04 -8.71 -1.07
C VAL A 296 29.69 -8.36 0.25
N LEU A 297 30.02 -7.08 0.44
CA LEU A 297 30.45 -6.55 1.73
C LEU A 297 29.24 -6.02 2.49
N VAL A 298 29.20 -6.27 3.79
CA VAL A 298 28.17 -5.74 4.70
C VAL A 298 28.85 -4.76 5.63
N PHE A 299 28.36 -3.53 5.67
CA PHE A 299 28.85 -2.46 6.53
C PHE A 299 27.79 -2.02 7.54
N ASP A 300 28.21 -1.39 8.63
CA ASP A 300 27.34 -0.58 9.48
C ASP A 300 27.08 0.81 8.87
N GLY A 301 26.33 1.65 9.58
CA GLY A 301 26.00 3.02 9.15
C GLY A 301 27.19 3.99 9.07
N ASP A 302 28.30 3.66 9.74
CA ASP A 302 29.53 4.46 9.81
C ASP A 302 30.58 3.98 8.78
N GLY A 303 30.32 2.85 8.11
CA GLY A 303 31.18 2.30 7.07
C GLY A 303 32.20 1.26 7.56
N ASN A 304 32.05 0.75 8.79
CA ASN A 304 32.87 -0.37 9.28
C ASN A 304 32.36 -1.69 8.71
N THR A 305 33.29 -2.56 8.29
CA THR A 305 32.95 -3.87 7.74
C THR A 305 32.43 -4.80 8.84
N LEU A 306 31.21 -5.28 8.68
CA LEU A 306 30.56 -6.26 9.56
C LEU A 306 30.72 -7.69 9.05
N ASN A 307 30.58 -7.90 7.74
CA ASN A 307 30.59 -9.25 7.16
C ASN A 307 31.00 -9.24 5.67
N ILE A 308 31.43 -10.40 5.17
CA ILE A 308 31.72 -10.66 3.76
C ILE A 308 30.94 -11.90 3.33
N ILE A 309 30.07 -11.75 2.33
CA ILE A 309 29.31 -12.85 1.74
C ILE A 309 29.91 -13.16 0.38
N GLN A 310 30.30 -14.42 0.15
CA GLN A 310 30.87 -14.87 -1.11
C GLN A 310 30.38 -16.27 -1.45
N LYS A 311 30.17 -16.53 -2.75
CA LYS A 311 29.84 -17.86 -3.28
C LYS A 311 30.73 -18.19 -4.47
N PRO A 312 31.34 -19.41 -4.53
CA PRO A 312 32.16 -19.83 -5.66
C PRO A 312 31.45 -19.80 -7.04
N GLU A 313 30.12 -19.95 -7.02
CA GLU A 313 29.28 -19.98 -8.20
C GLU A 313 29.07 -18.60 -8.81
N TRP A 314 29.23 -17.52 -8.04
CA TRP A 314 29.16 -16.15 -8.57
C TRP A 314 30.33 -15.90 -9.51
N LYS A 315 30.06 -15.13 -10.57
CA LYS A 315 31.04 -14.82 -11.62
C LYS A 315 31.13 -13.33 -11.93
N LYS A 316 29.99 -12.64 -11.92
CA LYS A 316 29.91 -11.22 -12.21
C LYS A 316 28.71 -10.61 -11.50
N PRO A 317 28.69 -10.62 -10.15
CA PRO A 317 27.60 -10.04 -9.38
C PRO A 317 27.51 -8.55 -9.70
N ARG A 318 26.29 -8.01 -9.71
CA ARG A 318 26.04 -6.64 -10.15
C ARG A 318 25.17 -5.86 -9.17
N SER A 319 23.88 -6.14 -9.14
CA SER A 319 22.90 -5.46 -8.27
C SER A 319 22.45 -6.38 -7.15
N ILE A 320 22.11 -5.78 -6.02
CA ILE A 320 21.54 -6.44 -4.85
C ILE A 320 20.32 -5.65 -4.37
N ARG A 321 19.24 -6.33 -4.01
CA ARG A 321 18.05 -5.75 -3.37
C ARG A 321 17.55 -6.70 -2.28
N ILE A 322 16.97 -6.17 -1.22
CA ILE A 322 16.26 -6.97 -0.22
C ILE A 322 14.77 -6.66 -0.35
N LEU A 323 13.98 -7.66 -0.70
CA LEU A 323 12.55 -7.55 -1.00
C LEU A 323 11.82 -8.71 -0.31
N ASP A 324 10.73 -8.45 0.42
CA ASP A 324 9.98 -9.47 1.18
C ASP A 324 10.85 -10.43 2.02
N ASN A 325 11.80 -9.88 2.82
CA ASN A 325 12.77 -10.65 3.62
C ASN A 325 13.64 -11.64 2.83
N GLN A 326 13.87 -11.32 1.55
CA GLN A 326 14.70 -12.11 0.66
C GLN A 326 15.73 -11.22 -0.04
N ILE A 327 17.00 -11.61 0.00
CA ILE A 327 18.04 -10.98 -0.82
C ILE A 327 17.85 -11.47 -2.26
N PHE A 328 17.87 -10.55 -3.21
CA PHE A 328 18.00 -10.80 -4.65
C PHE A 328 19.33 -10.21 -5.11
N LEU A 329 20.25 -11.07 -5.54
CA LEU A 329 21.50 -10.70 -6.15
C LEU A 329 21.48 -11.07 -7.63
N THR A 330 21.70 -10.09 -8.49
CA THR A 330 21.85 -10.32 -9.93
C THR A 330 23.32 -10.59 -10.25
N ASP A 331 23.56 -11.58 -11.10
CA ASP A 331 24.85 -11.89 -11.66
C ASP A 331 24.74 -11.92 -13.18
N GLU A 332 25.58 -11.13 -13.86
CA GLU A 332 25.49 -10.93 -15.31
C GLU A 332 25.70 -12.23 -16.10
N LEU A 333 26.33 -13.26 -15.53
CA LEU A 333 26.68 -14.50 -16.21
C LEU A 333 25.92 -15.72 -15.70
N THR A 334 25.51 -15.71 -14.43
CA THR A 334 24.89 -16.87 -13.78
C THR A 334 23.40 -16.69 -13.45
N GLY A 335 22.82 -15.51 -13.68
CA GLY A 335 21.39 -15.29 -13.47
C GLY A 335 21.10 -14.58 -12.15
N ILE A 336 19.96 -14.88 -11.54
CA ILE A 336 19.53 -14.26 -10.29
C ILE A 336 19.73 -15.25 -9.14
N TRP A 337 20.37 -14.82 -8.07
CA TRP A 337 20.52 -15.56 -6.83
C TRP A 337 19.61 -14.99 -5.77
N THR A 338 18.95 -15.85 -5.01
CA THR A 338 18.03 -15.44 -3.95
C THR A 338 18.43 -16.06 -2.62
N TYR A 339 18.29 -15.34 -1.52
CA TYR A 339 18.56 -15.85 -0.16
C TYR A 339 17.45 -15.46 0.79
N SER A 340 16.80 -16.45 1.41
CA SER A 340 15.79 -16.19 2.43
C SER A 340 16.48 -15.78 3.74
N LEU A 341 16.16 -14.60 4.25
CA LEU A 341 16.64 -14.15 5.56
C LEU A 341 16.01 -14.94 6.73
N LEU A 342 14.92 -15.68 6.46
CA LEU A 342 14.22 -16.50 7.45
C LEU A 342 14.73 -17.95 7.48
N HIS A 343 15.02 -18.53 6.31
CA HIS A 343 15.34 -19.97 6.20
C HIS A 343 16.81 -20.26 5.86
N GLY A 344 17.58 -19.25 5.46
CA GLY A 344 19.04 -19.35 5.41
C GLY A 344 19.65 -20.06 4.20
N GLU A 345 18.98 -20.12 3.03
CA GLU A 345 19.49 -20.82 1.84
C GLU A 345 19.55 -19.96 0.57
N TRP A 346 20.65 -20.11 -0.19
CA TRP A 346 20.81 -19.51 -1.51
C TRP A 346 20.21 -20.39 -2.62
N LYS A 347 19.39 -19.80 -3.50
CA LYS A 347 18.79 -20.48 -4.66
C LYS A 347 19.06 -19.70 -5.94
N GLN A 348 19.44 -20.39 -7.01
CA GLN A 348 19.69 -19.80 -8.32
C GLN A 348 18.45 -19.88 -9.21
N LEU A 349 18.15 -18.77 -9.89
CA LEU A 349 17.15 -18.65 -10.93
C LEU A 349 17.83 -18.18 -12.22
N SER A 350 18.19 -19.12 -13.08
CA SER A 350 18.80 -18.86 -14.40
C SER A 350 17.81 -18.95 -15.57
N LYS A 351 16.70 -19.66 -15.37
CA LYS A 351 15.65 -19.86 -16.37
C LYS A 351 14.28 -19.98 -15.71
N PHE A 352 13.24 -19.71 -16.47
CA PHE A 352 11.85 -19.83 -16.04
C PHE A 352 10.97 -20.32 -17.21
N ARG A 353 9.75 -20.78 -16.93
CA ARG A 353 8.78 -21.13 -17.97
C ARG A 353 7.83 -19.97 -18.20
N ASP A 354 7.56 -19.65 -19.46
CA ASP A 354 6.53 -18.68 -19.82
C ASP A 354 5.11 -19.29 -19.81
N LYS A 355 4.10 -18.49 -20.16
CA LYS A 355 2.69 -18.94 -20.22
C LYS A 355 2.45 -20.12 -21.18
N LYS A 356 3.33 -20.34 -22.15
CA LYS A 356 3.25 -21.47 -23.11
C LYS A 356 4.08 -22.67 -22.64
N GLY A 357 4.65 -22.63 -21.44
CA GLY A 357 5.54 -23.65 -20.91
C GLY A 357 6.94 -23.64 -21.50
N VAL A 358 7.29 -22.64 -22.31
CA VAL A 358 8.60 -22.54 -22.97
C VAL A 358 9.63 -22.02 -21.99
N TYR A 359 10.78 -22.68 -21.91
CA TYR A 359 11.90 -22.20 -21.10
C TYR A 359 12.49 -20.92 -21.69
N ARG A 360 12.54 -19.88 -20.87
CA ARG A 360 13.25 -18.64 -21.12
C ARG A 360 14.47 -18.56 -20.22
N VAL A 361 15.58 -18.13 -20.80
CA VAL A 361 16.86 -17.96 -20.09
C VAL A 361 17.10 -16.47 -19.93
N LEU A 362 17.55 -16.06 -18.73
CA LEU A 362 17.99 -14.70 -18.47
C LEU A 362 19.35 -14.48 -19.14
N PHE A 363 19.53 -13.37 -19.85
CA PHE A 363 20.79 -13.05 -20.53
C PHE A 363 21.35 -11.71 -20.05
N ARG A 364 22.17 -11.78 -18.99
CA ARG A 364 22.69 -10.61 -18.25
C ARG A 364 21.56 -9.88 -17.50
N PRO A 365 20.96 -10.49 -16.46
CA PRO A 365 20.06 -9.75 -15.58
C PRO A 365 20.83 -8.65 -14.85
N PHE A 366 20.29 -7.43 -14.83
CA PHE A 366 20.97 -6.26 -14.25
C PHE A 366 20.34 -5.79 -12.96
N ALA A 367 19.03 -5.92 -12.83
CA ALA A 367 18.30 -5.50 -11.64
C ALA A 367 17.06 -6.37 -11.41
N THR A 368 16.62 -6.39 -10.17
CA THR A 368 15.34 -6.94 -9.74
C THR A 368 14.64 -5.93 -8.86
N ASN A 369 13.32 -5.81 -8.95
CA ASN A 369 12.55 -5.02 -8.01
C ASN A 369 11.13 -5.58 -7.87
N MET A 370 10.34 -5.05 -6.95
CA MET A 370 9.00 -5.52 -6.64
C MET A 370 8.02 -4.37 -6.53
N ASP A 371 6.81 -4.54 -7.07
CA ASP A 371 5.73 -3.58 -6.87
C ASP A 371 5.00 -3.81 -5.54
N SER A 372 4.12 -2.87 -5.19
CA SER A 372 3.31 -2.94 -3.97
C SER A 372 2.35 -4.13 -3.93
N THR A 373 2.13 -4.88 -5.02
CA THR A 373 1.31 -6.11 -5.01
C THR A 373 2.12 -7.36 -4.68
N GLY A 374 3.45 -7.25 -4.61
CA GLY A 374 4.36 -8.38 -4.47
C GLY A 374 4.84 -8.96 -5.81
N SER A 375 4.47 -8.35 -6.94
CA SER A 375 4.91 -8.81 -8.27
C SER A 375 6.38 -8.46 -8.48
N LEU A 376 7.18 -9.42 -8.92
CA LEU A 376 8.62 -9.27 -9.18
C LEU A 376 8.88 -8.89 -10.63
N TYR A 377 9.88 -8.03 -10.82
CA TYR A 377 10.32 -7.54 -12.12
C TYR A 377 11.80 -7.85 -12.28
N PHE A 378 12.14 -8.58 -13.34
CA PHE A 378 13.52 -8.88 -13.70
C PHE A 378 13.90 -8.07 -14.92
N VAL A 379 14.93 -7.23 -14.76
CA VAL A 379 15.46 -6.38 -15.81
C VAL A 379 16.56 -7.16 -16.54
N ASP A 380 16.27 -7.61 -17.75
CA ASP A 380 17.20 -8.37 -18.58
C ASP A 380 17.86 -7.44 -19.60
N PHE A 381 19.10 -7.05 -19.29
CA PHE A 381 19.87 -6.10 -20.09
C PHE A 381 20.15 -6.65 -21.50
N GLY A 382 20.59 -7.90 -21.59
CA GLY A 382 21.01 -8.49 -22.86
C GLY A 382 19.86 -8.87 -23.77
N LYS A 383 18.64 -9.06 -23.23
CA LYS A 383 17.42 -9.25 -24.04
C LYS A 383 16.62 -7.97 -24.28
N HIS A 384 17.05 -6.82 -23.74
CA HIS A 384 16.35 -5.54 -23.86
C HIS A 384 14.90 -5.56 -23.34
N ARG A 385 14.65 -6.26 -22.23
CA ARG A 385 13.28 -6.50 -21.77
C ARG A 385 13.16 -6.58 -20.27
N ILE A 386 11.91 -6.60 -19.82
CA ILE A 386 11.55 -6.81 -18.42
C ILE A 386 10.59 -7.99 -18.33
N ASP A 387 10.95 -8.97 -17.52
CA ASP A 387 10.12 -10.15 -17.25
C ASP A 387 9.41 -9.97 -15.90
N ILE A 388 8.07 -10.09 -15.90
CA ILE A 388 7.22 -9.83 -14.74
C ILE A 388 6.64 -11.15 -14.21
N PHE A 389 6.74 -11.34 -12.91
CA PHE A 389 6.21 -12.49 -12.18
C PHE A 389 5.22 -12.01 -11.12
N SER A 390 4.07 -12.63 -11.03
CA SER A 390 3.05 -12.30 -10.03
C SER A 390 2.69 -13.54 -9.24
N GLN A 391 2.15 -13.37 -8.04
CA GLN A 391 1.59 -14.48 -7.29
C GLN A 391 0.49 -15.14 -8.11
N LYS A 392 0.49 -16.47 -8.18
CA LYS A 392 -0.49 -17.23 -8.97
C LYS A 392 -1.94 -16.81 -8.66
N ASN A 393 -2.25 -16.61 -7.38
CA ASN A 393 -3.57 -16.17 -6.94
C ASN A 393 -3.92 -14.76 -7.44
N ASN A 394 -2.96 -13.84 -7.56
CA ASN A 394 -3.22 -12.49 -8.11
C ASN A 394 -3.58 -12.51 -9.60
N LEU A 395 -3.36 -13.61 -10.32
CA LEU A 395 -3.66 -13.72 -11.76
C LEU A 395 -4.91 -14.53 -12.06
N LEU A 396 -5.32 -15.42 -11.15
CA LEU A 396 -6.40 -16.38 -11.38
C LEU A 396 -7.68 -16.06 -10.59
N SER A 397 -7.63 -15.12 -9.65
CA SER A 397 -8.76 -14.79 -8.80
C SER A 397 -9.26 -13.38 -9.04
N ASN A 398 -10.56 -13.16 -8.87
CA ASN A 398 -11.18 -11.85 -9.01
C ASN A 398 -10.62 -10.84 -7.99
N LEU A 399 -10.65 -9.56 -8.37
CA LEU A 399 -10.35 -8.46 -7.47
C LEU A 399 -11.50 -8.28 -6.48
N ASP A 400 -11.16 -8.05 -5.23
CA ASP A 400 -12.11 -7.62 -4.19
C ASP A 400 -12.34 -6.11 -4.35
N LEU A 401 -13.38 -5.77 -5.10
CA LEU A 401 -13.89 -4.42 -5.23
C LEU A 401 -14.98 -4.20 -4.18
N LYS A 402 -14.87 -3.12 -3.40
CA LYS A 402 -15.83 -2.81 -2.34
C LYS A 402 -16.30 -1.37 -2.39
N ILE A 403 -17.61 -1.14 -2.49
CA ILE A 403 -18.23 0.17 -2.29
C ILE A 403 -18.41 0.41 -0.80
N GLU A 404 -17.69 1.39 -0.25
CA GLU A 404 -17.82 1.79 1.15
C GLU A 404 -19.00 2.74 1.37
N SER A 405 -19.14 3.75 0.50
CA SER A 405 -20.20 4.77 0.58
C SER A 405 -20.44 5.42 -0.78
N ILE A 406 -21.67 5.92 -0.96
CA ILE A 406 -22.10 6.69 -2.13
C ILE A 406 -22.60 8.04 -1.62
N ASP A 407 -21.78 9.08 -1.74
CA ASP A 407 -22.13 10.42 -1.31
C ASP A 407 -23.00 11.10 -2.36
N THR A 408 -24.22 11.43 -1.96
CA THR A 408 -25.23 12.11 -2.77
C THR A 408 -25.55 13.51 -2.23
N SER A 409 -24.75 14.03 -1.29
CA SER A 409 -24.96 15.33 -0.67
C SER A 409 -24.90 16.49 -1.66
N GLY A 410 -24.19 16.33 -2.77
CA GLY A 410 -24.06 17.27 -3.88
C GLY A 410 -24.97 16.96 -5.07
N PHE A 411 -26.03 16.17 -4.90
CA PHE A 411 -26.89 15.74 -6.01
C PHE A 411 -27.28 16.89 -6.96
N PRO A 412 -27.15 16.75 -8.29
CA PRO A 412 -26.92 15.50 -9.05
C PRO A 412 -25.46 15.03 -9.16
N ASP A 413 -24.51 15.64 -8.45
CA ASP A 413 -23.15 15.11 -8.39
C ASP A 413 -23.08 13.93 -7.40
N ILE A 414 -22.54 12.81 -7.86
CA ILE A 414 -22.41 11.55 -7.12
C ILE A 414 -20.94 11.23 -6.92
N HIS A 415 -20.53 10.93 -5.69
CA HIS A 415 -19.18 10.50 -5.36
C HIS A 415 -19.18 9.12 -4.72
N ILE A 416 -18.53 8.15 -5.37
CA ILE A 416 -18.44 6.77 -4.87
C ILE A 416 -17.07 6.52 -4.28
N TYR A 417 -17.03 6.12 -3.01
CA TYR A 417 -15.82 5.75 -2.31
C TYR A 417 -15.64 4.24 -2.38
N THR A 418 -14.56 3.77 -3.00
CA THR A 418 -14.33 2.33 -3.21
C THR A 418 -12.88 1.93 -2.98
N ARG A 419 -12.67 0.68 -2.55
CA ARG A 419 -11.34 0.05 -2.45
C ARG A 419 -11.24 -1.14 -3.39
N VAL A 420 -10.02 -1.41 -3.84
CA VAL A 420 -9.71 -2.56 -4.70
C VAL A 420 -8.54 -3.32 -4.09
N ARG A 421 -8.79 -4.59 -3.73
CA ARG A 421 -7.78 -5.49 -3.17
C ARG A 421 -7.60 -6.72 -4.05
N ASN A 422 -6.42 -7.33 -3.98
CA ASN A 422 -6.28 -8.70 -4.45
C ASN A 422 -6.90 -9.69 -3.45
N ARG A 423 -6.95 -10.97 -3.83
CA ARG A 423 -7.45 -12.05 -2.97
C ARG A 423 -6.66 -12.24 -1.67
N ALA A 424 -5.41 -11.75 -1.59
CA ALA A 424 -4.64 -11.76 -0.35
C ALA A 424 -5.00 -10.61 0.61
N GLY A 425 -5.95 -9.74 0.24
CA GLY A 425 -6.34 -8.56 1.02
C GLY A 425 -5.37 -7.39 0.88
N LYS A 426 -4.44 -7.43 -0.07
CA LYS A 426 -3.48 -6.36 -0.35
C LYS A 426 -4.11 -5.33 -1.27
N GLU A 427 -3.96 -4.05 -0.93
CA GLU A 427 -4.47 -2.92 -1.70
C GLU A 427 -3.81 -2.84 -3.09
N ILE A 428 -4.62 -2.58 -4.11
CA ILE A 428 -4.17 -2.34 -5.47
C ILE A 428 -4.13 -0.84 -5.73
N VAL A 429 -2.93 -0.31 -5.96
CA VAL A 429 -2.69 1.09 -6.36
C VAL A 429 -2.53 1.23 -7.87
N GLY A 430 -2.73 2.44 -8.39
CA GLY A 430 -2.44 2.74 -9.80
C GLY A 430 -3.48 2.26 -10.78
N ILE A 431 -4.70 2.00 -10.33
CA ILE A 431 -5.81 1.70 -11.24
C ILE A 431 -6.20 3.00 -11.93
N ASP A 432 -6.04 3.04 -13.25
CA ASP A 432 -6.39 4.21 -14.03
C ASP A 432 -7.92 4.35 -14.17
N ARG A 433 -8.37 5.56 -14.54
CA ARG A 433 -9.80 5.82 -14.75
C ARG A 433 -10.43 4.88 -15.79
N LEU A 434 -9.71 4.53 -16.85
CA LEU A 434 -10.20 3.70 -17.94
C LEU A 434 -10.32 2.21 -17.56
N SER A 435 -9.75 1.81 -16.43
CA SER A 435 -9.96 0.50 -15.81
C SER A 435 -11.28 0.37 -15.06
N PHE A 436 -11.97 1.47 -14.74
CA PHE A 436 -13.27 1.46 -14.06
C PHE A 436 -14.44 1.57 -15.03
N ARG A 437 -15.57 0.95 -14.67
CA ARG A 437 -16.88 1.11 -15.33
C ARG A 437 -17.93 1.34 -14.26
N ILE A 438 -18.81 2.31 -14.45
CA ILE A 438 -19.94 2.60 -13.56
C ILE A 438 -21.22 2.34 -14.34
N PHE A 439 -22.17 1.68 -13.69
CA PHE A 439 -23.50 1.42 -14.24
C PHE A 439 -24.56 1.95 -13.27
N GLU A 440 -25.47 2.76 -13.78
CA GLU A 440 -26.61 3.30 -13.05
C GLU A 440 -27.91 2.77 -13.69
N ASN A 441 -28.72 2.05 -12.90
CA ASN A 441 -29.86 1.28 -13.42
C ASN A 441 -29.50 0.46 -14.67
N ASP A 442 -28.35 -0.22 -14.59
CA ASP A 442 -27.75 -1.04 -15.64
C ASP A 442 -27.32 -0.29 -16.93
N ASN A 443 -27.45 1.05 -16.95
CA ASN A 443 -26.91 1.90 -18.01
C ASN A 443 -25.48 2.33 -17.68
N MET A 444 -24.56 2.16 -18.62
CA MET A 444 -23.15 2.54 -18.41
C MET A 444 -23.01 4.07 -18.40
N THR A 445 -22.40 4.61 -17.35
CA THR A 445 -22.02 6.04 -17.29
C THR A 445 -20.72 6.24 -18.08
N PRO A 446 -20.75 6.97 -19.22
CA PRO A 446 -19.57 7.09 -20.08
C PRO A 446 -18.54 8.11 -19.57
N LEU A 447 -18.97 9.06 -18.72
CA LEU A 447 -18.16 10.18 -18.25
C LEU A 447 -18.15 10.24 -16.72
N PHE A 448 -16.99 9.99 -16.15
CA PHE A 448 -16.71 10.19 -14.73
C PHE A 448 -15.24 10.59 -14.56
N SER A 449 -14.94 11.15 -13.39
CA SER A 449 -13.58 11.51 -12.99
C SER A 449 -13.11 10.62 -11.85
N LEU A 450 -11.79 10.50 -11.73
CA LEU A 450 -11.14 9.85 -10.60
C LEU A 450 -10.43 10.94 -9.79
N ALA A 451 -10.68 11.00 -8.48
CA ALA A 451 -10.11 12.03 -7.62
C ALA A 451 -8.57 11.96 -7.57
N ASN A 452 -7.95 13.12 -7.36
CA ASN A 452 -6.50 13.21 -7.22
C ASN A 452 -6.06 12.61 -5.87
N LYS A 453 -5.26 11.55 -5.94
CA LYS A 453 -4.79 10.81 -4.77
C LYS A 453 -3.88 11.62 -3.85
N ASN A 454 -3.10 12.58 -4.36
CA ASN A 454 -2.28 13.45 -3.52
C ASN A 454 -3.14 14.35 -2.63
N LYS A 455 -4.24 14.89 -3.19
CA LYS A 455 -5.22 15.66 -2.40
C LYS A 455 -5.91 14.82 -1.33
N LEU A 456 -6.19 13.55 -1.63
CA LEU A 456 -6.77 12.63 -0.65
C LEU A 456 -5.85 12.40 0.55
N ASN A 457 -4.54 12.48 0.34
CA ASN A 457 -3.50 12.08 1.29
C ASN A 457 -2.74 13.25 1.92
N ASP A 458 -3.29 14.47 1.85
CA ASP A 458 -2.64 15.69 2.31
C ASP A 458 -2.58 15.83 3.85
N LYS A 459 -3.56 15.28 4.58
CA LYS A 459 -3.64 15.26 6.05
C LYS A 459 -3.33 13.90 6.69
N LEU A 460 -3.01 13.86 7.98
CA LEU A 460 -2.84 12.66 8.80
C LEU A 460 -3.86 12.68 9.93
N SER A 461 -4.61 11.58 10.12
CA SER A 461 -5.57 11.43 11.22
C SER A 461 -5.14 10.31 12.16
N VAL A 462 -4.83 10.63 13.41
CA VAL A 462 -4.39 9.67 14.42
C VAL A 462 -5.41 9.60 15.55
N ALA A 463 -5.80 8.39 15.95
CA ALA A 463 -6.51 8.19 17.20
C ALA A 463 -5.54 7.56 18.20
N MET A 464 -5.22 8.30 19.27
CA MET A 464 -4.39 7.84 20.36
C MET A 464 -5.28 7.26 21.48
N VAL A 465 -5.02 6.03 21.88
CA VAL A 465 -5.69 5.37 23.00
C VAL A 465 -4.65 5.16 24.10
N TYR A 466 -4.78 5.87 25.21
CA TYR A 466 -3.82 5.76 26.31
C TYR A 466 -4.32 4.84 27.42
N GLU A 467 -3.40 4.04 27.96
CA GLU A 467 -3.59 3.23 29.16
C GLU A 467 -3.80 4.13 30.39
N ASN A 468 -4.94 4.03 31.09
CA ASN A 468 -5.17 4.86 32.28
C ASN A 468 -4.43 4.32 33.53
N SER A 469 -3.12 4.06 33.43
CA SER A 469 -2.29 3.39 34.44
C SER A 469 -1.36 4.32 35.21
N GLU A 470 -0.92 3.88 36.39
CA GLU A 470 0.14 4.54 37.15
C GLU A 470 1.48 4.46 36.40
N GLY A 471 1.77 3.33 35.75
CA GLY A 471 2.98 3.16 34.94
C GLY A 471 3.08 4.21 33.82
N LEU A 472 2.00 4.46 33.09
CA LEU A 472 2.00 5.44 32.00
C LEU A 472 2.18 6.87 32.54
N LYS A 473 1.52 7.17 33.67
CA LYS A 473 1.64 8.46 34.36
C LYS A 473 3.07 8.72 34.85
N LYS A 474 3.75 7.71 35.38
CA LYS A 474 5.17 7.77 35.77
C LYS A 474 6.10 7.90 34.57
N GLY A 475 5.73 7.30 33.43
CA GLY A 475 6.46 7.40 32.15
C GLY A 475 6.36 8.75 31.43
N LYS A 476 5.99 9.83 32.12
CA LYS A 476 5.79 11.17 31.53
C LYS A 476 6.99 11.65 30.70
N LEU A 477 8.21 11.50 31.22
CA LEU A 477 9.43 11.97 30.52
C LEU A 477 9.62 11.23 29.20
N ALA A 478 9.48 9.90 29.20
CA ALA A 478 9.55 9.08 27.99
C ALA A 478 8.47 9.47 26.96
N LEU A 479 7.24 9.75 27.41
CA LEU A 479 6.18 10.27 26.53
C LEU A 479 6.54 11.63 25.94
N GLU A 480 7.05 12.54 26.76
CA GLU A 480 7.43 13.88 26.34
C GLU A 480 8.56 13.83 25.31
N ASP A 481 9.66 13.17 25.65
CA ASP A 481 10.85 13.07 24.80
C ASP A 481 10.58 12.28 23.52
N GLY A 482 9.90 11.13 23.62
CA GLY A 482 9.64 10.24 22.49
C GLY A 482 8.58 10.77 21.51
N LEU A 483 7.56 11.49 21.99
CA LEU A 483 6.51 12.05 21.12
C LEU A 483 6.82 13.45 20.61
N PHE A 484 7.72 14.20 21.26
CA PHE A 484 8.04 15.57 20.85
C PHE A 484 8.40 15.70 19.35
N PRO A 485 9.26 14.83 18.76
CA PRO A 485 9.57 14.90 17.33
C PRO A 485 8.35 14.70 16.43
N PHE A 486 7.46 13.79 16.80
CA PHE A 486 6.21 13.53 16.07
C PHE A 486 5.32 14.77 16.07
N PHE A 487 5.08 15.38 17.24
CA PHE A 487 4.23 16.58 17.34
C PHE A 487 4.84 17.80 16.66
N ARG A 488 6.17 17.93 16.65
CA ARG A 488 6.90 18.96 15.89
C ARG A 488 6.74 18.83 14.38
N SER A 489 6.42 17.63 13.89
CA SER A 489 6.31 17.31 12.46
C SER A 489 4.88 17.41 11.93
N LEU A 490 3.89 17.65 12.79
CA LEU A 490 2.49 17.79 12.38
C LEU A 490 2.28 19.05 11.55
N HIS A 491 1.39 18.96 10.57
CA HIS A 491 0.90 20.08 9.78
C HIS A 491 -0.46 20.58 10.28
N ASP A 492 -0.88 21.77 9.85
CA ASP A 492 -2.12 22.42 10.30
C ASP A 492 -3.40 21.60 10.04
N ASN A 493 -3.40 20.75 9.00
CA ASN A 493 -4.53 19.91 8.64
C ASN A 493 -4.51 18.53 9.31
N ASP A 494 -3.45 18.20 10.04
CA ASP A 494 -3.33 16.93 10.75
C ASP A 494 -4.21 16.94 12.01
N LYS A 495 -4.75 15.77 12.36
CA LYS A 495 -5.72 15.61 13.44
C LYS A 495 -5.30 14.51 14.40
N ILE A 496 -5.32 14.79 15.69
CA ILE A 496 -5.15 13.78 16.73
C ILE A 496 -6.36 13.76 17.65
N ALA A 497 -7.01 12.62 17.76
CA ALA A 497 -8.03 12.37 18.78
C ALA A 497 -7.42 11.57 19.93
N LEU A 498 -7.75 11.93 21.17
CA LEU A 498 -7.27 11.23 22.37
C LEU A 498 -8.42 10.50 23.07
N TYR A 499 -8.24 9.21 23.29
CA TYR A 499 -9.16 8.33 24.00
C TYR A 499 -8.47 7.76 25.24
N ARG A 500 -9.24 7.61 26.32
CA ARG A 500 -8.79 6.96 27.55
C ARG A 500 -9.26 5.51 27.61
N ALA A 501 -8.34 4.56 27.79
CA ALA A 501 -8.66 3.18 28.11
C ALA A 501 -8.81 3.00 29.63
N GLY A 502 -10.03 3.22 30.13
CA GLY A 502 -10.45 2.91 31.50
C GLY A 502 -11.81 2.22 31.51
N LYS A 503 -12.42 2.07 32.69
CA LYS A 503 -13.77 1.51 32.90
C LYS A 503 -14.81 2.20 32.02
N ASP A 504 -14.76 3.53 31.99
CA ASP A 504 -15.52 4.37 31.07
C ASP A 504 -14.58 4.87 29.97
N SER A 505 -14.41 4.05 28.93
CA SER A 505 -13.66 4.44 27.74
C SER A 505 -14.32 5.63 27.07
N ASN A 506 -13.62 6.77 27.07
CA ASN A 506 -14.18 8.06 26.65
C ASN A 506 -13.24 8.75 25.67
N LEU A 507 -13.85 9.45 24.71
CA LEU A 507 -13.17 10.49 23.93
C LEU A 507 -12.84 11.66 24.87
N ILE A 508 -11.55 11.96 25.01
CA ILE A 508 -11.05 13.00 25.92
C ILE A 508 -10.77 14.29 25.16
N LEU A 509 -10.11 14.18 24.01
CA LEU A 509 -9.84 15.30 23.10
C LEU A 509 -10.34 14.90 21.70
N PRO A 510 -11.35 15.58 21.15
CA PRO A 510 -11.86 15.27 19.82
C PRO A 510 -10.85 15.55 18.72
N GLU A 511 -10.12 16.67 18.83
CA GLU A 511 -9.04 17.08 17.93
C GLU A 511 -8.01 17.89 18.73
N THR A 512 -6.73 17.55 18.60
CA THR A 512 -5.59 18.30 19.17
C THR A 512 -4.35 18.11 18.29
N VAL A 513 -3.42 19.06 18.38
CA VAL A 513 -2.04 18.98 17.87
C VAL A 513 -1.03 19.38 18.96
N SER A 514 -1.48 19.45 20.21
CA SER A 514 -0.68 19.88 21.36
C SER A 514 -0.28 18.68 22.20
N LEU A 515 1.01 18.35 22.18
CA LEU A 515 1.57 17.33 23.09
C LEU A 515 1.29 17.69 24.56
N ARG A 516 1.37 18.99 24.90
CA ARG A 516 1.11 19.49 26.25
C ARG A 516 -0.31 19.16 26.72
N ASP A 517 -1.30 19.26 25.84
CA ASP A 517 -2.69 18.96 26.18
C ASP A 517 -2.86 17.48 26.48
N ILE A 518 -2.27 16.61 25.66
CA ILE A 518 -2.29 15.15 25.86
C ILE A 518 -1.61 14.78 27.18
N LEU A 519 -0.40 15.29 27.42
CA LEU A 519 0.34 15.04 28.67
C LEU A 519 -0.42 15.55 29.89
N ALA A 520 -1.10 16.70 29.79
CA ALA A 520 -1.95 17.21 30.86
C ALA A 520 -3.12 16.26 31.15
N LYS A 521 -3.80 15.74 30.12
CA LYS A 521 -4.90 14.79 30.29
C LYS A 521 -4.47 13.45 30.90
N ILE A 522 -3.30 12.94 30.53
CA ILE A 522 -2.72 11.73 31.13
C ILE A 522 -2.33 12.00 32.60
N ARG A 523 -1.72 13.15 32.90
CA ARG A 523 -1.34 13.54 34.27
C ARG A 523 -2.56 13.70 35.18
N ASP A 524 -3.62 14.33 34.68
CA ASP A 524 -4.79 14.69 35.47
C ASP A 524 -5.77 13.53 35.64
N SER A 525 -5.58 12.41 34.92
CA SER A 525 -6.40 11.22 35.11
C SER A 525 -6.04 10.48 36.41
N VAL A 526 -7.08 9.92 37.03
CA VAL A 526 -6.97 9.00 38.17
C VAL A 526 -6.77 7.61 37.59
N PRO A 527 -5.65 6.93 37.89
CA PRO A 527 -5.40 5.59 37.37
C PRO A 527 -6.39 4.55 37.88
N GLU A 528 -6.61 3.53 37.07
CA GLU A 528 -7.56 2.45 37.35
C GLU A 528 -6.83 1.10 37.41
N GLU A 529 -7.40 0.08 38.09
CA GLU A 529 -6.78 -1.26 38.11
C GLU A 529 -7.13 -2.11 36.88
N LYS A 530 -8.18 -1.72 36.15
CA LYS A 530 -8.64 -2.40 34.93
C LYS A 530 -8.80 -1.39 33.79
N TYR A 531 -8.18 -1.69 32.67
CA TYR A 531 -8.21 -0.85 31.46
C TYR A 531 -9.05 -1.55 30.39
N ASN A 532 -9.82 -0.80 29.61
CA ASN A 532 -10.60 -1.36 28.50
C ASN A 532 -10.12 -0.75 27.17
N PHE A 533 -9.07 -1.36 26.62
CA PHE A 533 -8.58 -1.00 25.29
C PHE A 533 -9.62 -1.33 24.23
N GLY A 534 -10.32 -2.45 24.35
CA GLY A 534 -11.28 -2.91 23.35
C GLY A 534 -12.33 -1.87 22.99
N LYS A 535 -13.04 -1.33 23.99
CA LYS A 535 -14.10 -0.33 23.77
C LYS A 535 -13.55 1.00 23.22
N ALA A 536 -12.44 1.49 23.78
CA ALA A 536 -11.79 2.69 23.28
C ALA A 536 -11.35 2.55 21.82
N SER A 537 -10.86 1.36 21.44
CA SER A 537 -10.37 1.05 20.09
C SER A 537 -11.48 1.08 19.06
N ILE A 538 -12.64 0.47 19.36
CA ILE A 538 -13.79 0.51 18.45
C ILE A 538 -14.27 1.95 18.23
N ALA A 539 -14.37 2.75 19.30
CA ALA A 539 -14.76 4.17 19.19
C ALA A 539 -13.74 4.99 18.38
N ALA A 540 -12.44 4.74 18.58
CA ALA A 540 -11.37 5.35 17.81
C ALA A 540 -11.42 4.97 16.32
N LEU A 541 -11.62 3.69 16.01
CA LEU A 541 -11.73 3.21 14.63
C LEU A 541 -12.97 3.74 13.91
N GLN A 542 -14.10 3.86 14.61
CA GLN A 542 -15.31 4.51 14.07
C GLN A 542 -15.04 5.98 13.73
N LYS A 543 -14.35 6.73 14.59
CA LYS A 543 -13.97 8.12 14.30
C LYS A 543 -13.03 8.19 13.09
N LEU A 544 -12.02 7.31 13.04
CA LEU A 544 -11.09 7.24 11.91
C LEU A 544 -11.76 6.83 10.60
N SER A 545 -12.80 5.98 10.62
CA SER A 545 -13.49 5.57 9.38
C SER A 545 -14.23 6.71 8.68
N LEU A 546 -14.55 7.79 9.41
CA LEU A 546 -15.17 9.00 8.86
C LEU A 546 -14.17 9.85 8.06
N GLU A 547 -12.89 9.76 8.37
CA GLU A 547 -11.82 10.60 7.83
C GLU A 547 -11.26 10.06 6.51
N THR A 548 -10.66 10.96 5.74
CA THR A 548 -9.88 10.69 4.52
C THR A 548 -8.39 10.86 4.75
N GLY A 549 -7.58 10.23 3.90
CA GLY A 549 -6.12 10.31 4.00
C GLY A 549 -5.51 9.30 4.97
N PRO A 550 -4.18 9.37 5.18
CA PRO A 550 -3.46 8.52 6.12
C PRO A 550 -4.09 8.50 7.51
N LYS A 551 -4.25 7.30 8.05
CA LYS A 551 -4.88 7.05 9.35
C LYS A 551 -4.03 6.13 10.19
N ALA A 552 -4.09 6.25 11.51
CA ALA A 552 -3.47 5.30 12.42
C ALA A 552 -4.21 5.22 13.75
N LEU A 553 -4.32 4.00 14.29
CA LEU A 553 -4.66 3.77 15.69
C LEU A 553 -3.36 3.59 16.47
N VAL A 554 -3.14 4.41 17.49
CA VAL A 554 -1.90 4.42 18.28
C VAL A 554 -2.24 4.14 19.74
N TYR A 555 -1.71 3.06 20.30
CA TYR A 555 -1.79 2.80 21.73
C TYR A 555 -0.61 3.45 22.45
N LEU A 556 -0.87 4.11 23.59
CA LEU A 556 0.15 4.52 24.54
C LEU A 556 0.07 3.58 25.75
N ALA A 557 1.11 2.77 25.94
CA ALA A 557 1.13 1.70 26.94
C ALA A 557 2.32 1.83 27.89
N SER A 558 2.17 1.34 29.12
CA SER A 558 3.26 1.23 30.10
C SER A 558 3.83 -0.17 30.27
N GLY A 559 3.23 -1.14 29.58
CA GLY A 559 3.55 -2.56 29.74
C GLY A 559 2.81 -3.23 30.90
N GLU A 560 1.89 -2.53 31.57
CA GLU A 560 1.00 -3.11 32.58
C GLU A 560 -0.27 -3.74 31.95
N SER A 561 -0.50 -3.48 30.66
CA SER A 561 -1.58 -4.03 29.86
C SER A 561 -1.59 -5.56 29.87
N ARG A 562 -2.74 -6.15 30.16
CA ARG A 562 -2.98 -7.61 30.22
C ARG A 562 -4.02 -8.03 29.18
N GLU A 563 -4.12 -9.33 28.88
CA GLU A 563 -5.13 -9.87 27.94
C GLU A 563 -6.57 -9.48 28.32
N ASP A 564 -6.85 -9.37 29.61
CA ASP A 564 -8.17 -8.97 30.14
C ASP A 564 -8.58 -7.54 29.72
N SER A 565 -7.64 -6.73 29.23
CA SER A 565 -7.89 -5.37 28.77
C SER A 565 -8.68 -5.32 27.43
N PHE A 566 -8.92 -6.48 26.82
CA PHE A 566 -9.67 -6.67 25.56
C PHE A 566 -10.95 -7.53 25.72
N LEU A 567 -11.42 -7.80 26.94
CA LEU A 567 -12.54 -8.73 27.16
C LEU A 567 -13.85 -8.32 26.48
N GLN A 568 -14.17 -7.03 26.41
CA GLN A 568 -15.42 -6.56 25.79
C GLN A 568 -15.37 -6.69 24.25
N TYR A 569 -14.22 -6.43 23.65
CA TYR A 569 -14.00 -6.52 22.22
C TYR A 569 -12.65 -7.18 21.97
N GLN A 570 -12.69 -8.43 21.49
CA GLN A 570 -11.51 -9.21 21.19
C GLN A 570 -10.62 -8.50 20.18
N LYS A 571 -9.30 -8.71 20.29
CA LYS A 571 -8.29 -8.15 19.38
C LYS A 571 -8.57 -8.49 17.92
N SER A 572 -9.01 -9.71 17.64
CA SER A 572 -9.40 -10.17 16.29
C SER A 572 -10.40 -9.23 15.62
N ARG A 573 -11.41 -8.76 16.35
CA ARG A 573 -12.42 -7.82 15.85
C ARG A 573 -11.84 -6.43 15.57
N ILE A 574 -10.94 -5.94 16.44
CA ILE A 574 -10.26 -4.65 16.25
C ILE A 574 -9.38 -4.71 15.00
N VAL A 575 -8.63 -5.80 14.84
CA VAL A 575 -7.79 -6.06 13.67
C VAL A 575 -8.64 -6.17 12.41
N ALA A 576 -9.76 -6.89 12.44
CA ALA A 576 -10.68 -7.01 11.32
C ALA A 576 -11.24 -5.65 10.88
N PHE A 577 -11.67 -4.81 11.82
CA PHE A 577 -12.13 -3.44 11.54
C PHE A 577 -10.98 -2.64 10.93
N ALA A 578 -9.82 -2.60 11.59
CA ALA A 578 -8.65 -1.87 11.13
C ALA A 578 -8.24 -2.27 9.70
N LYS A 579 -8.21 -3.57 9.39
CA LYS A 579 -7.95 -4.11 8.05
C LYS A 579 -9.01 -3.71 7.03
N ALA A 580 -10.29 -3.71 7.39
CA ALA A 580 -11.37 -3.30 6.49
C ALA A 580 -11.15 -1.87 5.97
N HIS A 581 -10.55 -0.99 6.77
CA HIS A 581 -10.28 0.42 6.46
C HIS A 581 -8.80 0.77 6.19
N SER A 582 -7.93 -0.25 6.13
CA SER A 582 -6.47 -0.10 5.94
C SER A 582 -5.80 0.80 7.00
N ILE A 583 -6.26 0.71 8.25
CA ILE A 583 -5.74 1.48 9.39
C ILE A 583 -4.64 0.65 10.08
N PRO A 584 -3.37 1.07 10.06
CA PRO A 584 -2.32 0.43 10.83
C PRO A 584 -2.48 0.68 12.34
N ILE A 585 -2.11 -0.32 13.13
CA ILE A 585 -2.13 -0.27 14.59
C ILE A 585 -0.70 -0.17 15.14
N TYR A 586 -0.39 0.94 15.79
CA TYR A 586 0.89 1.14 16.46
C TYR A 586 0.73 1.03 17.98
N VAL A 587 1.77 0.55 18.64
CA VAL A 587 1.87 0.52 20.10
C VAL A 587 3.15 1.24 20.49
N LEU A 588 3.01 2.31 21.27
CA LEU A 588 4.13 3.09 21.79
C LEU A 588 4.24 2.81 23.29
N THR A 589 5.38 2.29 23.74
CA THR A 589 5.60 1.91 25.14
C THR A 589 6.60 2.82 25.84
N VAL A 590 6.34 3.16 27.10
CA VAL A 590 7.29 3.89 27.97
C VAL A 590 8.26 2.97 28.73
N ASN A 591 8.10 1.64 28.60
CA ASN A 591 8.88 0.66 29.35
C ASN A 591 9.86 -0.10 28.44
N PRO A 592 11.17 0.20 28.50
CA PRO A 592 12.18 -0.48 27.67
C PRO A 592 12.56 -1.88 28.21
N ASN A 593 12.22 -2.20 29.46
CA ASN A 593 12.68 -3.42 30.14
C ASN A 593 11.72 -4.61 30.03
N MET A 594 10.50 -4.39 29.50
CA MET A 594 9.53 -5.45 29.18
C MET A 594 9.04 -5.26 27.75
N THR A 595 9.70 -5.91 26.80
CA THR A 595 9.22 -5.97 25.41
C THR A 595 8.04 -6.92 25.33
N LEU A 596 6.84 -6.37 25.44
CA LEU A 596 5.58 -7.08 25.20
C LEU A 596 5.24 -7.20 23.71
N GLU A 597 6.23 -7.02 22.82
CA GLU A 597 6.06 -7.04 21.37
C GLU A 597 5.31 -8.29 20.91
N ASP A 598 5.70 -9.46 21.45
CA ASP A 598 5.02 -10.73 21.15
C ASP A 598 3.53 -10.68 21.47
N SER A 599 3.14 -10.08 22.60
CA SER A 599 1.73 -9.97 23.01
C SER A 599 0.93 -8.95 22.20
N TRP A 600 1.57 -8.09 21.42
CA TRP A 600 0.92 -7.10 20.54
C TRP A 600 1.06 -7.44 19.05
N SER A 601 1.91 -8.43 18.72
CA SER A 601 2.22 -8.85 17.35
C SER A 601 0.98 -9.30 16.56
N ASP A 602 -0.01 -9.85 17.26
CA ASP A 602 -1.31 -10.26 16.70
C ASP A 602 -2.18 -9.07 16.24
N MET A 603 -1.87 -7.84 16.69
CA MET A 603 -2.52 -6.61 16.25
C MET A 603 -1.67 -5.79 15.30
N THR A 604 -0.39 -5.58 15.63
CA THR A 604 0.52 -4.72 14.86
C THR A 604 0.89 -5.37 13.53
N GLY A 605 1.25 -6.66 13.53
CA GLY A 605 1.68 -7.39 12.34
C GLY A 605 0.62 -7.43 11.23
N PRO A 606 -0.59 -7.96 11.49
CA PRO A 606 -1.65 -8.07 10.48
C PRO A 606 -2.17 -6.73 9.91
N THR A 607 -1.87 -5.61 10.57
CA THR A 607 -2.30 -4.27 10.17
C THR A 607 -1.18 -3.43 9.56
N ASN A 608 0.03 -3.99 9.41
CA ASN A 608 1.25 -3.27 9.00
C ASN A 608 1.68 -2.15 9.96
N GLY A 609 1.25 -2.22 11.22
CA GLY A 609 1.73 -1.32 12.26
C GLY A 609 2.98 -1.84 12.95
N ARG A 610 3.37 -1.20 14.06
CA ARG A 610 4.61 -1.52 14.79
C ARG A 610 4.47 -1.36 16.29
N TYR A 611 5.27 -2.12 17.02
CA TYR A 611 5.56 -1.89 18.43
C TYR A 611 6.83 -1.03 18.52
N ILE A 612 6.79 0.09 19.25
CA ILE A 612 7.90 1.06 19.34
C ILE A 612 8.11 1.44 20.81
N VAL A 613 9.35 1.38 21.27
CA VAL A 613 9.77 1.86 22.59
C VAL A 613 10.06 3.35 22.50
N LEU A 614 9.57 4.14 23.45
CA LEU A 614 9.83 5.58 23.56
C LEU A 614 11.04 5.81 24.47
N ASP A 615 12.25 5.66 23.92
CA ASP A 615 13.50 5.88 24.65
C ASP A 615 14.19 7.23 24.31
N GLY A 616 13.66 7.97 23.33
CA GLY A 616 14.13 9.29 22.88
C GLY A 616 15.15 9.22 21.72
N GLU A 617 15.68 8.04 21.44
CA GLU A 617 16.78 7.81 20.49
C GLU A 617 16.42 6.80 19.39
N GLY A 618 15.23 6.19 19.44
CA GLY A 618 14.83 5.06 18.61
C GLY A 618 13.98 5.39 17.37
N GLU A 619 13.15 4.41 16.98
CA GLU A 619 12.29 4.46 15.79
C GLU A 619 11.21 5.56 15.85
N GLU A 620 10.85 6.02 17.05
CA GLU A 620 9.82 7.03 17.32
C GLU A 620 10.15 8.41 16.72
N ARG A 621 11.44 8.70 16.50
CA ARG A 621 11.88 9.95 15.85
C ARG A 621 11.32 10.10 14.43
N GLU A 622 11.07 8.97 13.76
CA GLU A 622 10.51 8.91 12.40
C GLU A 622 9.01 8.54 12.40
N LEU A 623 8.33 8.62 13.55
CA LEU A 623 6.94 8.19 13.69
C LEU A 623 6.02 8.89 12.68
N TYR A 624 6.15 10.20 12.49
CA TYR A 624 5.33 10.96 11.53
C TYR A 624 5.41 10.35 10.14
N LYS A 625 6.63 10.07 9.67
CA LYS A 625 6.88 9.50 8.35
C LYS A 625 6.31 8.09 8.22
N LYS A 626 6.46 7.26 9.25
CA LYS A 626 5.90 5.90 9.32
C LYS A 626 4.37 5.91 9.29
N LEU A 627 3.72 6.83 10.01
CA LEU A 627 2.26 6.96 9.97
C LEU A 627 1.78 7.48 8.60
N LYS A 628 2.44 8.51 8.06
CA LYS A 628 2.08 9.13 6.78
C LYS A 628 2.28 8.20 5.57
N SER A 629 3.19 7.23 5.64
CA SER A 629 3.41 6.26 4.55
C SER A 629 2.23 5.31 4.33
N HIS A 630 1.30 5.21 5.29
CA HIS A 630 0.08 4.40 5.19
C HIS A 630 -1.03 5.23 4.54
N ILE A 631 -0.90 5.47 3.24
CA ILE A 631 -1.85 6.27 2.46
C ILE A 631 -3.27 5.68 2.47
N ASP A 632 -4.26 6.53 2.18
CA ASP A 632 -5.61 6.12 1.87
C ASP A 632 -5.67 5.55 0.45
N TYR A 633 -5.97 4.26 0.38
CA TYR A 633 -6.04 3.47 -0.85
C TYR A 633 -7.39 3.59 -1.58
N ARG A 634 -8.31 4.43 -1.11
CA ARG A 634 -9.61 4.62 -1.76
C ARG A 634 -9.50 5.30 -3.12
N TYR A 635 -10.27 4.79 -4.06
CA TYR A 635 -10.61 5.45 -5.31
C TYR A 635 -11.94 6.17 -5.12
N ILE A 636 -11.96 7.46 -5.46
CA ILE A 636 -13.20 8.27 -5.45
C ILE A 636 -13.60 8.54 -6.88
N LEU A 637 -14.67 7.86 -7.31
CA LEU A 637 -15.23 7.97 -8.64
C LEU A 637 -16.36 9.00 -8.61
N SER A 638 -16.26 10.05 -9.41
CA SER A 638 -17.21 11.17 -9.38
C SER A 638 -17.86 11.39 -10.74
N TYR A 639 -19.18 11.42 -10.79
CA TYR A 639 -19.95 11.68 -12.01
C TYR A 639 -21.22 12.46 -11.69
N LYS A 640 -21.80 13.09 -12.72
CA LYS A 640 -23.09 13.74 -12.64
C LYS A 640 -24.15 12.75 -13.14
N THR A 641 -25.15 12.43 -12.34
CA THR A 641 -26.24 11.53 -12.75
C THR A 641 -27.22 12.22 -13.69
N ASP A 642 -27.77 11.47 -14.65
CA ASP A 642 -28.89 11.89 -15.50
C ASP A 642 -30.27 11.59 -14.86
N THR A 643 -30.27 11.06 -13.64
CA THR A 643 -31.51 10.77 -12.90
C THR A 643 -32.27 12.06 -12.63
N ASN A 644 -33.56 12.09 -12.99
CA ASN A 644 -34.44 13.24 -12.76
C ASN A 644 -34.53 13.55 -11.25
N PRO A 645 -34.15 14.77 -10.79
CA PRO A 645 -34.27 15.20 -9.40
C PRO A 645 -35.69 15.11 -8.82
N GLU A 646 -36.73 15.16 -9.66
CA GLU A 646 -38.13 15.06 -9.23
C GLU A 646 -38.51 13.65 -8.75
N LEU A 647 -37.70 12.63 -9.07
CA LEU A 647 -37.91 11.25 -8.65
C LEU A 647 -37.48 11.01 -7.19
N ILE A 648 -37.77 11.97 -6.31
CA ILE A 648 -37.43 11.94 -4.88
C ILE A 648 -37.85 10.59 -4.29
N ASN A 649 -36.98 10.00 -3.47
CA ASN A 649 -37.21 8.69 -2.83
C ASN A 649 -37.32 7.50 -3.80
N ARG A 650 -36.98 7.67 -5.08
CA ARG A 650 -36.73 6.54 -5.98
C ARG A 650 -35.37 5.94 -5.70
N TYR A 651 -35.32 4.62 -5.58
CA TYR A 651 -34.07 3.88 -5.48
C TYR A 651 -33.39 3.81 -6.86
N ILE A 652 -32.10 4.11 -6.88
CA ILE A 652 -31.23 4.06 -8.03
C ILE A 652 -30.18 2.99 -7.77
N LYS A 653 -30.17 1.96 -8.61
CA LYS A 653 -29.21 0.87 -8.54
C LYS A 653 -27.87 1.33 -9.12
N LEU A 654 -26.79 0.95 -8.45
CA LEU A 654 -25.43 1.27 -8.89
C LEU A 654 -24.55 0.02 -8.89
N ALA A 655 -23.78 -0.16 -9.94
CA ALA A 655 -22.75 -1.20 -10.03
C ALA A 655 -21.43 -0.61 -10.52
N ILE A 656 -20.32 -1.13 -10.00
CA ILE A 656 -18.97 -0.73 -10.42
C ILE A 656 -18.23 -1.98 -10.84
N GLY A 657 -17.54 -1.89 -11.97
CA GLY A 657 -16.57 -2.88 -12.42
C GLY A 657 -15.18 -2.29 -12.45
N VAL A 658 -14.18 -3.12 -12.20
CA VAL A 658 -12.76 -2.75 -12.34
C VAL A 658 -12.00 -3.86 -13.04
N GLU A 659 -11.06 -3.50 -13.93
CA GLU A 659 -10.13 -4.44 -14.53
C GLU A 659 -8.68 -3.98 -14.33
N HIS A 660 -7.85 -4.82 -13.73
CA HIS A 660 -6.43 -4.56 -13.52
C HIS A 660 -5.60 -5.80 -13.89
N ARG A 661 -4.64 -5.64 -14.81
CA ARG A 661 -3.75 -6.73 -15.27
C ARG A 661 -4.47 -7.99 -15.76
N GLY A 662 -5.65 -7.82 -16.37
CA GLY A 662 -6.47 -8.91 -16.91
C GLY A 662 -7.37 -9.60 -15.87
N VAL A 663 -7.37 -9.10 -14.64
CA VAL A 663 -8.23 -9.57 -13.56
C VAL A 663 -9.34 -8.56 -13.31
N LYS A 664 -10.56 -9.07 -13.06
CA LYS A 664 -11.76 -8.25 -12.91
C LYS A 664 -12.29 -8.28 -11.47
N GLY A 665 -12.90 -7.19 -11.05
CA GLY A 665 -13.70 -7.09 -9.83
C GLY A 665 -15.01 -6.38 -10.12
N ARG A 666 -16.05 -6.68 -9.33
CA ARG A 666 -17.37 -6.05 -9.43
C ARG A 666 -17.94 -5.88 -8.03
N ASP A 667 -18.64 -4.76 -7.81
CA ASP A 667 -19.49 -4.57 -6.64
C ASP A 667 -20.77 -3.83 -6.99
N GLU A 668 -21.77 -3.96 -6.14
CA GLU A 668 -23.11 -3.40 -6.33
C GLU A 668 -23.61 -2.72 -5.05
N GLY A 669 -24.44 -1.70 -5.25
CA GLY A 669 -25.11 -0.93 -4.20
C GLY A 669 -26.18 -0.03 -4.82
N GLY A 670 -26.44 1.09 -4.17
CA GLY A 670 -27.36 2.10 -4.70
C GLY A 670 -27.64 3.22 -3.73
N TYR A 671 -28.46 4.16 -4.16
CA TYR A 671 -28.86 5.31 -3.38
C TYR A 671 -30.32 5.68 -3.67
N PHE A 672 -30.93 6.43 -2.76
CA PHE A 672 -32.22 7.08 -3.03
C PHE A 672 -31.97 8.48 -3.56
N VAL A 673 -32.76 8.91 -4.56
CA VAL A 673 -32.77 10.31 -4.98
C VAL A 673 -33.09 11.18 -3.76
N PRO A 674 -32.17 12.06 -3.34
CA PRO A 674 -32.34 12.86 -2.14
C PRO A 674 -33.41 13.94 -2.35
N GLU A 675 -33.96 14.45 -1.25
CA GLU A 675 -34.77 15.65 -1.30
C GLU A 675 -33.90 16.86 -1.71
N PRO A 676 -34.42 17.79 -2.53
CA PRO A 676 -33.73 19.04 -2.82
C PRO A 676 -33.36 19.76 -1.52
N ARG A 677 -32.10 20.18 -1.39
CA ARG A 677 -31.61 20.94 -0.23
C ARG A 677 -32.10 22.37 -0.23
#